data_AF-A0A2U8DRF2-F1
#
_entry.id   AF-A0A2U8DRF2-F1
#
_cell.length_a   1.000
_cell.length_b   1.000
_cell.length_c   1.000
_cell.angle_alpha   90.00
_cell.angle_beta   90.00
_cell.angle_gamma   90.00
#
_symmetry.space_group_name_H-M   'P 1'
#
loop_
_entity.id
_entity.type
_entity.pdbx_description
1 polymer ?
#
loop_
_entity_poly.entity_id
_entity_poly.type
_entity_poly.pdbx_seq_one_letter_code
_entity_poly.pdbx_strand_id
1 'polypeptide(L)'
;MLNRNFRLGLILAIAACTCISSSVYADENISVKRLSGNDRYETSANIASYYEGGQLNSVIVTSGNGFADALSSSCIQGFWGSPVMLVGDNIQNSSKTISYIENHLKKDGTIYILGGEASVNSGFDKYFKGKGFNKIIRLGGNDRYETNIKIVNQANVREGTPIVIANGDNFPDALSISSIAAYKGYPIFITPFNNLPSKTEEKIKEIKPSKIYVIGGSSSISSGIEDKLKQISKDVARIQGKDRYETSMNICKYFDENLDNVIIASGEAFPDALSGTALSAKLKAPIVITDGNNISSVKEYIKNRKFKNVIILGGEGSVSKSVQNALSFGGDTNSSKDLKVKAESFVSNLSNKNIDEALKQLSSDLKTGYGEGIMKNYLSSVSFKGVDTKPIDVKQEEAPLGNVITLTYKVEGSSTTVDVKIKYDNDGQIYDLVFENTPVDSKYKLPSYANMDNFTEKKVTIGDEKYKLPAVLSMPKGNGPFPAVVLVHGSGAGDMDETSGDTKVFRDISAGLASKGIAVLRYDKRANCYGTLSLVDTKIDLNKETVNDAVDAVNLLKKTEGIDSNKVFVLGHSLGAMLTSTIVKDCGDNGAAGGIMMAGPVDFLDTLLEQSKYLNSIGEMNENQLKGIESVYSTVKDKNFPGNLPENTPIFGAYPYYWLSVKNSTQVNDAVSIKEPLLILQGKMDYQVDVSNLDKWKNILKNKQNVNYKSYDKLNHFFIETNSKSTEGYGKAANVPDYVVNDIINWVDEYSK
;
A
#
# COMPACT_ATOMS: atom_id res chain seq x y z
N MET A 1 -23.67 -26.53 26.35
CA MET A 1 -22.44 -26.02 27.00
C MET A 1 -21.44 -25.63 25.92
N LEU A 2 -21.65 -24.47 25.28
CA LEU A 2 -20.79 -23.95 24.20
C LEU A 2 -20.10 -22.67 24.69
N ASN A 3 -18.95 -22.34 24.07
CA ASN A 3 -17.89 -21.55 24.69
C ASN A 3 -18.29 -20.15 25.21
N ARG A 4 -18.01 -19.93 26.51
CA ARG A 4 -17.90 -18.60 27.13
C ARG A 4 -16.67 -17.89 26.55
N ASN A 5 -16.85 -16.89 25.69
CA ASN A 5 -15.85 -15.85 25.37
C ASN A 5 -16.45 -14.71 24.51
N PHE A 6 -17.67 -14.27 24.82
CA PHE A 6 -18.21 -13.04 24.23
C PHE A 6 -17.43 -11.84 24.78
N ARG A 7 -16.61 -11.21 23.92
CA ARG A 7 -15.84 -10.02 24.30
C ARG A 7 -16.79 -8.83 24.39
N LEU A 8 -17.10 -8.38 25.61
CA LEU A 8 -17.63 -7.02 25.81
C LEU A 8 -16.54 -6.01 25.46
N GLY A 9 -16.52 -5.60 24.19
CA GLY A 9 -15.79 -4.44 23.72
C GLY A 9 -16.78 -3.28 23.55
N LEU A 10 -16.74 -2.32 24.46
CA LEU A 10 -17.28 -0.99 24.22
C LEU A 10 -16.08 -0.03 24.15
N ILE A 11 -16.08 0.83 23.13
CA ILE A 11 -15.04 1.82 22.80
C ILE A 11 -13.76 1.21 22.19
N LEU A 12 -13.60 1.46 20.88
CA LEU A 12 -12.44 1.23 20.00
C LEU A 12 -11.93 -0.23 19.89
N ALA A 13 -12.26 -0.86 18.76
CA ALA A 13 -11.97 -2.26 18.47
C ALA A 13 -10.46 -2.54 18.28
N ILE A 14 -9.89 -3.33 19.20
CA ILE A 14 -8.57 -3.98 19.04
C ILE A 14 -8.77 -5.50 19.08
N ALA A 15 -8.81 -6.15 17.90
CA ALA A 15 -9.03 -7.58 17.76
C ALA A 15 -7.81 -8.29 17.15
N ALA A 16 -6.88 -8.73 18.02
CA ALA A 16 -5.69 -9.49 17.63
C ALA A 16 -5.93 -11.03 17.61
N CYS A 17 -5.34 -11.71 16.62
CA CYS A 17 -5.66 -13.08 16.20
C CYS A 17 -4.58 -13.67 15.22
N THR A 18 -3.76 -14.62 15.67
CA THR A 18 -2.49 -15.08 15.04
C THR A 18 -2.53 -16.31 14.09
N CYS A 19 -1.60 -16.33 13.09
CA CYS A 19 -0.88 -17.47 12.45
C CYS A 19 -1.01 -17.74 10.91
N ILE A 20 0.15 -17.74 10.21
CA ILE A 20 0.65 -18.48 9.00
C ILE A 20 -0.25 -19.52 8.26
N SER A 21 -0.11 -19.83 6.94
CA SER A 21 1.01 -19.66 5.96
C SER A 21 0.64 -19.63 4.42
N SER A 22 1.65 -19.92 3.56
CA SER A 22 1.79 -20.06 2.07
C SER A 22 0.72 -20.89 1.29
N SER A 23 0.45 -20.73 -0.02
CA SER A 23 1.31 -20.38 -1.20
C SER A 23 0.57 -19.67 -2.38
N VAL A 24 1.32 -19.20 -3.37
CA VAL A 24 0.98 -18.34 -4.55
C VAL A 24 0.27 -19.07 -5.72
N TYR A 25 -0.49 -18.33 -6.56
CA TYR A 25 -0.55 -18.46 -8.06
C TYR A 25 -1.21 -17.21 -8.70
N ALA A 26 -0.90 -16.92 -9.99
CA ALA A 26 -1.05 -15.61 -10.65
C ALA A 26 -1.44 -15.69 -12.15
N ASP A 27 -1.86 -14.57 -12.77
CA ASP A 27 -1.60 -14.14 -14.18
C ASP A 27 -2.12 -12.69 -14.42
N GLU A 28 -1.73 -11.91 -15.43
CA GLU A 28 -0.81 -12.09 -16.57
C GLU A 28 0.33 -11.06 -16.45
N ASN A 29 1.60 -11.45 -16.61
CA ASN A 29 2.75 -10.58 -16.29
C ASN A 29 3.87 -10.58 -17.34
N ILE A 30 4.68 -9.51 -17.33
CA ILE A 30 6.04 -9.53 -17.88
C ILE A 30 6.82 -10.64 -17.17
N SER A 31 7.45 -11.53 -17.92
CA SER A 31 8.17 -12.67 -17.35
C SER A 31 9.51 -12.20 -16.77
N VAL A 32 9.61 -12.08 -15.43
CA VAL A 32 10.83 -11.68 -14.74
C VAL A 32 11.52 -12.88 -14.09
N LYS A 33 12.69 -13.27 -14.63
CA LYS A 33 13.49 -14.40 -14.13
C LYS A 33 14.83 -13.91 -13.59
N ARG A 34 15.23 -14.37 -12.40
CA ARG A 34 16.57 -14.12 -11.84
C ARG A 34 17.51 -15.30 -12.09
N LEU A 35 18.77 -15.01 -12.41
CA LEU A 35 19.87 -15.97 -12.51
C LEU A 35 20.98 -15.55 -11.54
N SER A 36 21.21 -16.38 -10.53
CA SER A 36 22.15 -16.10 -9.45
C SER A 36 22.62 -17.40 -8.79
N GLY A 37 23.81 -17.39 -8.21
CA GLY A 37 24.31 -18.38 -7.26
C GLY A 37 24.69 -17.73 -5.93
N ASN A 38 25.33 -18.50 -5.04
CA ASN A 38 25.87 -17.99 -3.78
C ASN A 38 27.08 -17.06 -3.98
N ASP A 39 27.77 -17.20 -5.12
CA ASP A 39 28.88 -16.34 -5.54
C ASP A 39 28.89 -16.12 -7.06
N ARG A 40 29.87 -15.35 -7.56
CA ARG A 40 30.04 -15.02 -8.99
C ARG A 40 30.33 -16.23 -9.89
N TYR A 41 30.91 -17.29 -9.34
CA TYR A 41 31.29 -18.51 -10.07
C TYR A 41 30.06 -19.41 -10.25
N GLU A 42 29.25 -19.54 -9.19
CA GLU A 42 27.96 -20.21 -9.27
C GLU A 42 26.93 -19.41 -10.08
N THR A 43 26.90 -18.08 -9.99
CA THR A 43 26.10 -17.25 -10.92
C THR A 43 26.52 -17.49 -12.38
N SER A 44 27.82 -17.52 -12.68
CA SER A 44 28.33 -17.81 -14.04
C SER A 44 27.92 -19.21 -14.53
N ALA A 45 28.01 -20.25 -13.68
CA ALA A 45 27.54 -21.59 -14.00
C ALA A 45 26.01 -21.64 -14.20
N ASN A 46 25.24 -20.93 -13.37
CA ASN A 46 23.77 -20.88 -13.47
C ASN A 46 23.31 -20.09 -14.70
N ILE A 47 24.07 -19.09 -15.17
CA ILE A 47 23.82 -18.43 -16.46
C ILE A 47 24.08 -19.39 -17.64
N ALA A 48 25.12 -20.24 -17.53
CA ALA A 48 25.45 -21.22 -18.56
C ALA A 48 24.38 -22.32 -18.76
N SER A 49 23.48 -22.55 -17.79
CA SER A 49 22.32 -23.48 -17.93
C SER A 49 21.48 -23.24 -19.20
N TYR A 50 21.43 -22.01 -19.73
CA TYR A 50 20.73 -21.72 -20.99
C TYR A 50 21.32 -22.41 -22.23
N TYR A 51 22.43 -23.13 -22.09
CA TYR A 51 23.08 -23.89 -23.17
C TYR A 51 22.81 -25.41 -23.13
N GLU A 52 21.91 -25.88 -22.26
CA GLU A 52 21.54 -27.30 -22.00
C GLU A 52 21.08 -28.15 -23.22
N GLY A 53 21.02 -27.61 -24.43
CA GLY A 53 20.56 -28.33 -25.64
C GLY A 53 21.51 -29.39 -26.22
N GLY A 54 22.62 -29.71 -25.55
CA GLY A 54 23.59 -30.73 -25.98
C GLY A 54 25.02 -30.45 -25.50
N GLN A 55 25.96 -31.35 -25.82
CA GLN A 55 27.37 -31.15 -25.45
C GLN A 55 28.00 -29.99 -26.25
N LEU A 56 28.63 -29.07 -25.53
CA LEU A 56 29.29 -27.88 -26.04
C LEU A 56 30.54 -28.24 -26.84
N ASN A 57 30.75 -27.53 -27.95
CA ASN A 57 31.98 -27.63 -28.73
C ASN A 57 33.11 -26.75 -28.15
N SER A 58 32.78 -25.74 -27.33
CA SER A 58 33.75 -24.86 -26.69
C SER A 58 33.19 -24.12 -25.47
N VAL A 59 34.08 -23.66 -24.60
CA VAL A 59 33.80 -22.78 -23.45
C VAL A 59 34.88 -21.70 -23.36
N ILE A 60 34.52 -20.53 -22.82
CA ILE A 60 35.46 -19.44 -22.53
C ILE A 60 35.69 -19.43 -21.02
N VAL A 61 36.94 -19.58 -20.58
CA VAL A 61 37.35 -19.52 -19.17
C VAL A 61 38.11 -18.22 -18.92
N THR A 62 37.72 -17.46 -17.90
CA THR A 62 38.37 -16.19 -17.57
C THR A 62 38.27 -15.89 -16.08
N SER A 63 39.08 -14.95 -15.60
CA SER A 63 39.11 -14.57 -14.19
C SER A 63 37.77 -13.97 -13.76
N GLY A 64 37.24 -14.43 -12.62
CA GLY A 64 36.17 -13.73 -11.90
C GLY A 64 36.69 -12.58 -11.04
N ASN A 65 38.01 -12.44 -10.87
CA ASN A 65 38.65 -11.42 -10.03
C ASN A 65 39.11 -10.19 -10.83
N GLY A 66 39.46 -10.34 -12.12
CA GLY A 66 39.84 -9.25 -13.01
C GLY A 66 38.92 -9.12 -14.23
N PHE A 67 38.51 -7.89 -14.58
CA PHE A 67 37.55 -7.66 -15.67
C PHE A 67 38.17 -7.54 -17.07
N ALA A 68 39.41 -7.06 -17.20
CA ALA A 68 39.90 -6.52 -18.47
C ALA A 68 40.09 -7.57 -19.58
N ASP A 69 40.72 -8.71 -19.27
CA ASP A 69 40.84 -9.85 -20.19
C ASP A 69 39.46 -10.42 -20.53
N ALA A 70 38.52 -10.37 -19.57
CA ALA A 70 37.20 -10.95 -19.69
C ALA A 70 36.23 -10.13 -20.55
N LEU A 71 36.27 -8.79 -20.49
CA LEU A 71 35.48 -7.90 -21.36
C LEU A 71 35.72 -8.20 -22.85
N SER A 72 36.95 -8.57 -23.19
CA SER A 72 37.36 -8.94 -24.56
C SER A 72 36.69 -10.25 -25.05
N SER A 73 36.05 -11.04 -24.18
CA SER A 73 35.31 -12.25 -24.59
C SER A 73 34.13 -11.95 -25.53
N SER A 74 33.54 -10.76 -25.44
CA SER A 74 32.48 -10.31 -26.34
C SER A 74 32.85 -10.42 -27.83
N CYS A 75 34.12 -10.16 -28.16
CA CYS A 75 34.68 -10.22 -29.52
C CYS A 75 34.60 -11.62 -30.18
N ILE A 76 34.53 -12.68 -29.39
CA ILE A 76 34.49 -14.08 -29.85
C ILE A 76 33.13 -14.77 -29.62
N GLN A 77 32.31 -14.26 -28.70
CA GLN A 77 31.01 -14.86 -28.36
C GLN A 77 30.04 -14.91 -29.54
N GLY A 78 29.99 -13.85 -30.36
CA GLY A 78 29.14 -13.79 -31.57
C GLY A 78 29.48 -14.82 -32.64
N PHE A 79 30.69 -15.40 -32.61
CA PHE A 79 31.16 -16.38 -33.58
C PHE A 79 31.02 -17.83 -33.11
N TRP A 80 31.09 -18.10 -31.81
CA TRP A 80 31.16 -19.46 -31.28
C TRP A 80 29.98 -19.89 -30.41
N GLY A 81 29.19 -18.94 -29.88
CA GLY A 81 28.07 -19.27 -28.98
C GLY A 81 28.49 -19.99 -27.70
N SER A 82 29.72 -19.80 -27.25
CA SER A 82 30.28 -20.45 -26.05
C SER A 82 29.87 -19.69 -24.78
N PRO A 83 29.51 -20.37 -23.67
CA PRO A 83 29.30 -19.69 -22.39
C PRO A 83 30.62 -19.16 -21.81
N VAL A 84 30.53 -18.06 -21.05
CA VAL A 84 31.63 -17.51 -20.26
C VAL A 84 31.59 -18.05 -18.85
N MET A 85 32.67 -18.73 -18.49
CA MET A 85 32.86 -19.50 -17.29
C MET A 85 33.90 -18.81 -16.39
N LEU A 86 33.44 -18.15 -15.33
CA LEU A 86 34.32 -17.42 -14.41
C LEU A 86 35.04 -18.38 -13.45
N VAL A 87 36.34 -18.18 -13.27
CA VAL A 87 37.17 -18.94 -12.32
C VAL A 87 37.87 -18.01 -11.33
N GLY A 88 38.04 -18.48 -10.10
CA GLY A 88 38.82 -17.80 -9.06
C GLY A 88 40.29 -18.20 -9.08
N ASP A 89 41.00 -17.91 -8.00
CA ASP A 89 42.46 -18.11 -7.92
C ASP A 89 42.90 -19.58 -7.85
N ASN A 90 41.95 -20.52 -7.72
CA ASN A 90 42.24 -21.96 -7.64
C ASN A 90 41.02 -22.82 -8.04
N ILE A 91 41.26 -24.13 -8.18
CA ILE A 91 40.28 -25.16 -8.57
C ILE A 91 39.12 -25.26 -7.56
N GLN A 92 39.39 -25.20 -6.26
CA GLN A 92 38.38 -25.37 -5.20
C GLN A 92 37.33 -24.25 -5.25
N ASN A 93 37.80 -23.00 -5.32
CA ASN A 93 36.96 -21.80 -5.45
C ASN A 93 36.28 -21.68 -6.82
N SER A 94 36.60 -22.57 -7.77
CA SER A 94 36.02 -22.62 -9.11
C SER A 94 35.20 -23.89 -9.35
N SER A 95 34.93 -24.68 -8.31
CA SER A 95 34.37 -26.03 -8.41
C SER A 95 33.04 -26.08 -9.16
N LYS A 96 32.15 -25.09 -9.00
CA LYS A 96 30.86 -25.00 -9.71
C LYS A 96 31.05 -24.81 -11.21
N THR A 97 31.85 -23.82 -11.59
CA THR A 97 32.28 -23.53 -12.97
C THR A 97 32.92 -24.75 -13.63
N ILE A 98 33.85 -25.40 -12.93
CA ILE A 98 34.57 -26.58 -13.40
C ILE A 98 33.62 -27.76 -13.60
N SER A 99 32.72 -28.03 -12.65
CA SER A 99 31.72 -29.10 -12.75
C SER A 99 30.80 -28.90 -13.95
N TYR A 100 30.41 -27.65 -14.23
CA TYR A 100 29.65 -27.33 -15.43
C TYR A 100 30.43 -27.67 -16.70
N ILE A 101 31.71 -27.28 -16.80
CA ILE A 101 32.56 -27.60 -17.95
C ILE A 101 32.73 -29.12 -18.11
N GLU A 102 32.97 -29.86 -17.03
CA GLU A 102 33.16 -31.32 -17.08
C GLU A 102 31.95 -32.08 -17.60
N ASN A 103 30.76 -31.62 -17.24
CA ASN A 103 29.50 -32.28 -17.59
C ASN A 103 28.99 -31.88 -18.99
N HIS A 104 29.31 -30.68 -19.46
CA HIS A 104 28.71 -30.13 -20.70
C HIS A 104 29.69 -29.98 -21.87
N LEU A 105 31.01 -29.84 -21.66
CA LEU A 105 31.97 -29.75 -22.76
C LEU A 105 32.30 -31.14 -23.32
N LYS A 106 32.32 -31.29 -24.65
CA LYS A 106 32.84 -32.50 -25.30
C LYS A 106 34.32 -32.71 -24.96
N LYS A 107 34.79 -33.95 -24.88
CA LYS A 107 36.23 -34.24 -24.64
C LYS A 107 37.14 -33.76 -25.77
N ASP A 108 36.62 -33.64 -26.98
CA ASP A 108 37.29 -33.01 -28.13
C ASP A 108 36.91 -31.53 -28.32
N GLY A 109 36.15 -30.93 -27.39
CA GLY A 109 35.80 -29.51 -27.39
C GLY A 109 36.95 -28.62 -26.90
N THR A 110 36.89 -27.33 -27.22
CA THR A 110 37.98 -26.36 -26.97
C THR A 110 37.71 -25.49 -25.75
N ILE A 111 38.67 -25.42 -24.82
CA ILE A 111 38.69 -24.46 -23.70
C ILE A 111 39.53 -23.26 -24.12
N TYR A 112 38.91 -22.09 -24.23
CA TYR A 112 39.61 -20.83 -24.47
C TYR A 112 39.86 -20.11 -23.15
N ILE A 113 41.11 -20.07 -22.68
CA ILE A 113 41.48 -19.34 -21.46
C ILE A 113 41.87 -17.91 -21.85
N LEU A 114 41.16 -16.92 -21.32
CA LEU A 114 41.46 -15.51 -21.56
C LEU A 114 42.33 -14.95 -20.43
N GLY A 115 43.43 -14.30 -20.82
CA GLY A 115 44.42 -13.74 -19.90
C GLY A 115 45.65 -14.62 -19.66
N GLY A 116 46.69 -14.00 -19.10
CA GLY A 116 47.94 -14.67 -18.70
C GLY A 116 47.79 -15.52 -17.44
N GLU A 117 48.89 -16.10 -16.97
CA GLU A 117 48.90 -16.90 -15.73
C GLU A 117 48.55 -16.09 -14.47
N ALA A 118 48.74 -14.77 -14.50
CA ALA A 118 48.31 -13.87 -13.42
C ALA A 118 46.78 -13.72 -13.32
N SER A 119 46.05 -13.89 -14.43
CA SER A 119 44.57 -13.78 -14.46
C SER A 119 43.89 -15.13 -14.23
N VAL A 120 44.44 -16.18 -14.85
CA VAL A 120 44.00 -17.58 -14.69
C VAL A 120 45.27 -18.43 -14.66
N ASN A 121 45.66 -18.97 -13.50
CA ASN A 121 46.93 -19.68 -13.35
C ASN A 121 47.02 -20.99 -14.15
N SER A 122 48.25 -21.47 -14.40
CA SER A 122 48.51 -22.73 -15.13
C SER A 122 48.05 -24.01 -14.44
N GLY A 123 47.54 -23.92 -13.21
CA GLY A 123 46.85 -25.02 -12.53
C GLY A 123 45.56 -25.43 -13.23
N PHE A 124 44.83 -24.48 -13.84
CA PHE A 124 43.63 -24.78 -14.62
C PHE A 124 43.95 -25.57 -15.89
N ASP A 125 45.00 -25.22 -16.64
CA ASP A 125 45.45 -25.96 -17.83
C ASP A 125 45.81 -27.40 -17.48
N LYS A 126 46.54 -27.60 -16.36
CA LYS A 126 46.92 -28.93 -15.86
C LYS A 126 45.70 -29.74 -15.44
N TYR A 127 44.75 -29.11 -14.74
CA TYR A 127 43.52 -29.74 -14.29
C TYR A 127 42.67 -30.25 -15.46
N PHE A 128 42.37 -29.38 -16.44
CA PHE A 128 41.54 -29.75 -17.58
C PHE A 128 42.19 -30.83 -18.45
N LYS A 129 43.52 -30.79 -18.66
CA LYS A 129 44.27 -31.88 -19.32
C LYS A 129 44.16 -33.20 -18.56
N GLY A 130 44.33 -33.17 -17.23
CA GLY A 130 44.16 -34.34 -16.36
C GLY A 130 42.74 -34.93 -16.41
N LYS A 131 41.73 -34.12 -16.72
CA LYS A 131 40.33 -34.53 -16.95
C LYS A 131 40.03 -34.90 -18.41
N GLY A 132 41.03 -35.02 -19.27
CA GLY A 132 40.92 -35.49 -20.65
C GLY A 132 40.50 -34.43 -21.68
N PHE A 133 40.54 -33.14 -21.33
CA PHE A 133 40.31 -32.04 -22.28
C PHE A 133 41.62 -31.61 -22.92
N ASN A 134 41.85 -32.03 -24.17
CA ASN A 134 43.14 -31.89 -24.83
C ASN A 134 43.30 -30.59 -25.65
N LYS A 135 42.20 -29.92 -26.02
CA LYS A 135 42.21 -28.65 -26.77
C LYS A 135 42.05 -27.46 -25.81
N ILE A 136 43.17 -26.92 -25.34
CA ILE A 136 43.19 -25.72 -24.49
C ILE A 136 43.98 -24.64 -25.22
N ILE A 137 43.35 -23.49 -25.46
CA ILE A 137 43.94 -22.34 -26.17
C ILE A 137 43.96 -21.16 -25.21
N ARG A 138 45.15 -20.68 -24.86
CA ARG A 138 45.33 -19.52 -23.98
C ARG A 138 45.58 -18.25 -24.79
N LEU A 139 44.72 -17.26 -24.60
CA LEU A 139 44.76 -15.95 -25.25
C LEU A 139 45.11 -14.91 -24.18
N GLY A 140 46.41 -14.78 -23.87
CA GLY A 140 46.94 -13.84 -22.87
C GLY A 140 48.14 -13.06 -23.41
N GLY A 141 48.14 -11.75 -23.19
CA GLY A 141 49.25 -10.85 -23.49
C GLY A 141 50.12 -10.53 -22.27
N ASN A 142 51.11 -9.65 -22.45
CA ASN A 142 51.85 -9.06 -21.33
C ASN A 142 50.99 -8.07 -20.53
N ASP A 143 49.97 -7.48 -21.17
CA ASP A 143 48.96 -6.61 -20.57
C ASP A 143 47.57 -6.88 -21.19
N ARG A 144 46.56 -6.19 -20.65
CA ARG A 144 45.15 -6.28 -21.09
C ARG A 144 44.95 -5.89 -22.56
N TYR A 145 45.79 -5.01 -23.10
CA TYR A 145 45.70 -4.50 -24.46
C TYR A 145 46.25 -5.52 -25.45
N GLU A 146 47.39 -6.15 -25.14
CA GLU A 146 47.91 -7.27 -25.92
C GLU A 146 47.00 -8.52 -25.80
N THR A 147 46.40 -8.80 -24.63
CA THR A 147 45.35 -9.84 -24.50
C THR A 147 44.20 -9.56 -25.46
N ASN A 148 43.66 -8.34 -25.46
CA ASN A 148 42.56 -7.94 -26.34
C ASN A 148 42.89 -8.17 -27.82
N ILE A 149 44.08 -7.77 -28.28
CA ILE A 149 44.50 -8.01 -29.69
C ILE A 149 44.66 -9.49 -30.01
N LYS A 150 45.16 -10.33 -29.09
CA LYS A 150 45.19 -11.79 -29.30
C LYS A 150 43.79 -12.39 -29.45
N ILE A 151 42.81 -11.89 -28.70
CA ILE A 151 41.42 -12.34 -28.78
C ILE A 151 40.76 -11.87 -30.08
N VAL A 152 40.95 -10.61 -30.49
CA VAL A 152 40.43 -10.08 -31.75
C VAL A 152 41.04 -10.81 -32.96
N ASN A 153 42.33 -11.13 -32.93
CA ASN A 153 42.97 -11.95 -33.98
C ASN A 153 42.34 -13.35 -34.06
N GLN A 154 42.04 -13.97 -32.92
CA GLN A 154 41.40 -15.29 -32.89
C GLN A 154 39.95 -15.29 -33.41
N ALA A 155 39.27 -14.12 -33.41
CA ALA A 155 37.91 -13.96 -33.91
C ALA A 155 37.78 -13.93 -35.45
N ASN A 156 38.88 -13.76 -36.20
CA ASN A 156 38.88 -13.67 -37.68
C ASN A 156 37.88 -12.62 -38.23
N VAL A 157 37.91 -11.42 -37.67
CA VAL A 157 37.05 -10.29 -38.07
C VAL A 157 37.22 -9.97 -39.56
N ARG A 158 36.11 -9.80 -40.28
CA ARG A 158 36.12 -9.48 -41.72
C ARG A 158 36.44 -8.00 -41.96
N GLU A 159 37.07 -7.70 -43.09
CA GLU A 159 37.25 -6.32 -43.56
C GLU A 159 35.89 -5.60 -43.67
N GLY A 160 35.83 -4.32 -43.28
CA GLY A 160 34.62 -3.50 -43.27
C GLY A 160 33.73 -3.65 -42.03
N THR A 161 33.97 -4.63 -41.15
CA THR A 161 33.16 -4.84 -39.94
C THR A 161 33.18 -3.60 -39.03
N PRO A 162 32.03 -3.11 -38.52
CA PRO A 162 32.01 -2.04 -37.53
C PRO A 162 32.72 -2.47 -36.23
N ILE A 163 33.41 -1.53 -35.58
CA ILE A 163 34.21 -1.81 -34.37
C ILE A 163 33.85 -0.88 -33.23
N VAL A 164 34.12 -1.33 -32.01
CA VAL A 164 33.86 -0.60 -30.76
C VAL A 164 35.19 -0.27 -30.09
N ILE A 165 35.34 0.96 -29.61
CA ILE A 165 36.45 1.42 -28.75
C ILE A 165 35.87 1.74 -27.38
N ALA A 166 36.43 1.12 -26.34
CA ALA A 166 36.05 1.33 -24.95
C ALA A 166 37.30 1.58 -24.06
N ASN A 167 37.12 2.19 -22.89
CA ASN A 167 38.21 2.30 -21.92
C ASN A 167 38.57 0.90 -21.35
N GLY A 168 39.86 0.60 -21.22
CA GLY A 168 40.36 -0.68 -20.68
C GLY A 168 40.75 -0.64 -19.20
N ASP A 169 40.89 0.55 -18.61
CA ASP A 169 41.22 0.81 -17.21
C ASP A 169 39.96 0.86 -16.31
N ASN A 170 38.78 1.08 -16.89
CA ASN A 170 37.47 1.15 -16.21
C ASN A 170 36.40 0.36 -17.00
N PHE A 171 35.58 -0.44 -16.31
CA PHE A 171 34.72 -1.46 -16.93
C PHE A 171 33.31 -1.05 -17.40
N PRO A 172 32.55 -0.11 -16.78
CA PRO A 172 31.11 -0.01 -17.02
C PRO A 172 30.69 0.32 -18.46
N ASP A 173 31.46 1.17 -19.14
CA ASP A 173 31.23 1.57 -20.53
C ASP A 173 31.39 0.36 -21.48
N ALA A 174 32.52 -0.34 -21.36
CA ALA A 174 32.85 -1.55 -22.11
C ALA A 174 31.87 -2.69 -21.85
N LEU A 175 31.44 -2.85 -20.59
CA LEU A 175 30.49 -3.87 -20.16
C LEU A 175 29.09 -3.63 -20.74
N SER A 176 28.64 -2.37 -20.76
CA SER A 176 27.32 -1.99 -21.30
C SER A 176 27.20 -2.31 -22.78
N ILE A 177 28.23 -2.00 -23.59
CA ILE A 177 28.24 -2.32 -25.02
C ILE A 177 28.55 -3.81 -25.31
N SER A 178 29.13 -4.55 -24.37
CA SER A 178 29.55 -5.96 -24.58
C SER A 178 28.43 -6.85 -25.12
N SER A 179 27.21 -6.67 -24.60
CA SER A 179 25.98 -7.35 -25.02
C SER A 179 25.69 -7.18 -26.51
N ILE A 180 25.69 -5.92 -26.96
CA ILE A 180 25.34 -5.53 -28.32
C ILE A 180 26.47 -5.86 -29.30
N ALA A 181 27.73 -5.63 -28.90
CA ALA A 181 28.91 -6.02 -29.66
C ALA A 181 28.92 -7.53 -29.95
N ALA A 182 28.58 -8.35 -28.94
CA ALA A 182 28.55 -9.80 -29.09
C ALA A 182 27.49 -10.28 -30.09
N TYR A 183 26.22 -9.83 -30.02
CA TYR A 183 25.21 -10.30 -31.01
C TYR A 183 25.33 -9.65 -32.39
N LYS A 184 25.95 -8.47 -32.51
CA LYS A 184 26.24 -7.84 -33.81
C LYS A 184 27.55 -8.30 -34.45
N GLY A 185 28.41 -9.01 -33.72
CA GLY A 185 29.71 -9.47 -34.19
C GLY A 185 30.74 -8.34 -34.33
N TYR A 186 30.59 -7.25 -33.56
CA TYR A 186 31.52 -6.12 -33.56
C TYR A 186 32.64 -6.38 -32.55
N PRO A 187 33.94 -6.38 -32.94
CA PRO A 187 35.00 -6.51 -31.96
C PRO A 187 35.11 -5.24 -31.11
N ILE A 188 35.30 -5.44 -29.80
CA ILE A 188 35.66 -4.39 -28.85
C ILE A 188 37.18 -4.33 -28.74
N PHE A 189 37.73 -3.17 -29.03
CA PHE A 189 39.08 -2.80 -28.63
C PHE A 189 39.03 -1.99 -27.35
N ILE A 190 39.87 -2.37 -26.38
CA ILE A 190 40.07 -1.59 -25.16
C ILE A 190 41.35 -0.76 -25.26
N THR A 191 41.33 0.47 -24.72
CA THR A 191 42.48 1.38 -24.71
C THR A 191 42.67 2.05 -23.35
N PRO A 192 43.90 2.50 -23.02
CA PRO A 192 44.07 3.52 -21.97
C PRO A 192 43.26 4.79 -22.26
N PHE A 193 43.02 5.60 -21.22
CA PHE A 193 42.26 6.86 -21.31
C PHE A 193 42.72 7.81 -22.43
N ASN A 194 44.03 8.01 -22.60
CA ASN A 194 44.61 9.02 -23.50
C ASN A 194 45.60 8.47 -24.55
N ASN A 195 45.76 7.14 -24.62
CA ASN A 195 46.68 6.48 -25.54
C ASN A 195 45.94 5.42 -26.35
N LEU A 196 46.14 5.40 -27.67
CA LEU A 196 45.73 4.31 -28.56
C LEU A 196 47.00 3.46 -28.82
N PRO A 197 47.10 2.23 -28.30
CA PRO A 197 48.31 1.41 -28.48
C PRO A 197 48.56 1.12 -29.96
N SER A 198 49.83 1.11 -30.40
CA SER A 198 50.18 0.95 -31.82
C SER A 198 49.61 -0.32 -32.45
N LYS A 199 49.75 -1.46 -31.76
CA LYS A 199 49.16 -2.75 -32.18
C LYS A 199 47.63 -2.70 -32.35
N THR A 200 46.95 -1.88 -31.54
CA THR A 200 45.51 -1.63 -31.66
C THR A 200 45.21 -0.78 -32.88
N GLU A 201 45.95 0.30 -33.09
CA GLU A 201 45.81 1.18 -34.25
C GLU A 201 46.07 0.42 -35.58
N GLU A 202 47.12 -0.40 -35.62
CA GLU A 202 47.46 -1.30 -36.72
C GLU A 202 46.32 -2.27 -37.02
N LYS A 203 45.74 -2.93 -35.99
CA LYS A 203 44.64 -3.88 -36.20
C LYS A 203 43.35 -3.21 -36.69
N ILE A 204 43.04 -2.00 -36.22
CA ILE A 204 41.90 -1.24 -36.72
C ILE A 204 42.11 -0.85 -38.19
N LYS A 205 43.33 -0.46 -38.59
CA LYS A 205 43.68 -0.19 -40.00
C LYS A 205 43.61 -1.44 -40.88
N GLU A 206 43.93 -2.62 -40.36
CA GLU A 206 43.75 -3.90 -41.07
C GLU A 206 42.26 -4.20 -41.34
N ILE A 207 41.40 -4.00 -40.34
CA ILE A 207 39.95 -4.27 -40.44
C ILE A 207 39.24 -3.25 -41.36
N LYS A 208 39.77 -2.03 -41.51
CA LYS A 208 39.16 -0.93 -42.30
C LYS A 208 37.66 -0.75 -41.97
N PRO A 209 37.32 -0.44 -40.72
CA PRO A 209 35.93 -0.46 -40.24
C PRO A 209 35.04 0.55 -40.99
N SER A 210 33.88 0.08 -41.45
CA SER A 210 32.84 0.96 -42.02
C SER A 210 32.32 1.99 -41.03
N LYS A 211 32.37 1.68 -39.72
CA LYS A 211 32.00 2.58 -38.62
C LYS A 211 32.78 2.25 -37.35
N ILE A 212 33.14 3.29 -36.60
CA ILE A 212 33.81 3.19 -35.29
C ILE A 212 32.89 3.78 -34.21
N TYR A 213 32.55 2.97 -33.21
CA TYR A 213 31.79 3.43 -32.04
C TYR A 213 32.75 3.70 -30.87
N VAL A 214 32.78 4.94 -30.37
CA VAL A 214 33.54 5.30 -29.16
C VAL A 214 32.57 5.31 -27.99
N ILE A 215 32.78 4.44 -27.00
CA ILE A 215 31.84 4.25 -25.90
C ILE A 215 32.43 4.83 -24.61
N GLY A 216 31.72 5.80 -24.04
CA GLY A 216 32.14 6.53 -22.85
C GLY A 216 32.43 8.01 -23.11
N GLY A 217 32.38 8.81 -22.04
CA GLY A 217 32.61 10.25 -22.09
C GLY A 217 34.06 10.63 -22.46
N SER A 218 34.30 11.92 -22.68
CA SER A 218 35.66 12.45 -22.93
C SER A 218 36.62 12.27 -21.75
N SER A 219 36.09 12.01 -20.55
CA SER A 219 36.81 11.59 -19.33
C SER A 219 37.11 10.08 -19.26
N SER A 220 36.46 9.27 -20.10
CA SER A 220 36.70 7.83 -20.23
C SER A 220 37.61 7.53 -21.42
N ILE A 221 37.38 8.19 -22.57
CA ILE A 221 38.25 8.11 -23.76
C ILE A 221 38.48 9.54 -24.26
N SER A 222 39.73 10.00 -24.26
CA SER A 222 40.06 11.37 -24.64
C SER A 222 39.62 11.71 -26.09
N SER A 223 39.38 12.99 -26.36
CA SER A 223 39.13 13.47 -27.73
C SER A 223 40.29 13.16 -28.68
N GLY A 224 41.54 13.18 -28.18
CA GLY A 224 42.73 12.85 -28.98
C GLY A 224 42.75 11.41 -29.50
N ILE A 225 42.11 10.45 -28.82
CA ILE A 225 41.89 9.10 -29.37
C ILE A 225 40.85 9.13 -30.49
N GLU A 226 39.74 9.85 -30.28
CA GLU A 226 38.67 10.00 -31.28
C GLU A 226 39.18 10.68 -32.57
N ASP A 227 40.04 11.69 -32.44
CA ASP A 227 40.63 12.40 -33.58
C ASP A 227 41.62 11.53 -34.36
N LYS A 228 42.38 10.64 -33.69
CA LYS A 228 43.15 9.59 -34.37
C LYS A 228 42.24 8.60 -35.11
N LEU A 229 41.13 8.19 -34.51
CA LEU A 229 40.19 7.24 -35.14
C LEU A 229 39.50 7.86 -36.37
N LYS A 230 39.21 9.16 -36.37
CA LYS A 230 38.70 9.92 -37.53
C LYS A 230 39.69 10.00 -38.69
N GLN A 231 40.99 9.82 -38.46
CA GLN A 231 41.99 9.67 -39.52
C GLN A 231 41.98 8.28 -40.16
N ILE A 232 41.38 7.27 -39.49
CA ILE A 232 41.33 5.88 -39.94
C ILE A 232 39.99 5.55 -40.61
N SER A 233 38.87 6.05 -40.09
CA SER A 233 37.53 5.88 -40.68
C SER A 233 36.73 7.17 -40.67
N LYS A 234 35.86 7.33 -41.68
CA LYS A 234 35.05 8.55 -41.90
C LYS A 234 33.80 8.62 -41.04
N ASP A 235 33.33 7.49 -40.49
CA ASP A 235 32.16 7.41 -39.62
C ASP A 235 32.60 6.99 -38.21
N VAL A 236 32.81 7.98 -37.34
CA VAL A 236 33.16 7.80 -35.93
C VAL A 236 32.05 8.42 -35.08
N ALA A 237 31.39 7.60 -34.27
CA ALA A 237 30.26 8.02 -33.43
C ALA A 237 30.57 7.77 -31.96
N ARG A 238 30.50 8.82 -31.12
CA ARG A 238 30.60 8.67 -29.66
C ARG A 238 29.23 8.46 -29.03
N ILE A 239 29.11 7.45 -28.16
CA ILE A 239 27.93 7.21 -27.31
C ILE A 239 28.38 7.38 -25.86
N GLN A 240 27.71 8.27 -25.14
CA GLN A 240 28.08 8.69 -23.78
C GLN A 240 26.83 9.12 -22.98
N GLY A 241 26.96 9.17 -21.66
CA GLY A 241 26.05 9.80 -20.71
C GLY A 241 26.85 10.49 -19.59
N LYS A 242 26.17 11.10 -18.63
CA LYS A 242 26.77 11.75 -17.44
C LYS A 242 27.38 10.74 -16.49
N ASP A 243 26.83 9.53 -16.46
CA ASP A 243 27.29 8.40 -15.65
C ASP A 243 27.20 7.07 -16.45
N ARG A 244 27.53 5.95 -15.77
CA ARG A 244 27.50 4.61 -16.35
C ARG A 244 26.08 4.13 -16.71
N TYR A 245 25.06 4.59 -15.99
CA TYR A 245 23.67 4.19 -16.16
C TYR A 245 23.04 4.91 -17.36
N GLU A 246 23.25 6.22 -17.49
CA GLU A 246 22.85 7.00 -18.66
C GLU A 246 23.64 6.56 -19.91
N THR A 247 24.94 6.21 -19.77
CA THR A 247 25.73 5.65 -20.89
C THR A 247 25.15 4.29 -21.34
N SER A 248 24.86 3.37 -20.42
CA SER A 248 24.21 2.09 -20.71
C SER A 248 22.85 2.26 -21.39
N MET A 249 22.02 3.17 -20.88
CA MET A 249 20.72 3.48 -21.43
C MET A 249 20.82 4.10 -22.84
N ASN A 250 21.79 4.98 -23.07
CA ASN A 250 22.02 5.61 -24.38
C ASN A 250 22.57 4.62 -25.41
N ILE A 251 23.40 3.66 -25.00
CA ILE A 251 23.79 2.51 -25.84
C ILE A 251 22.56 1.71 -26.27
N CYS A 252 21.70 1.34 -25.33
CA CYS A 252 20.49 0.56 -25.61
C CYS A 252 19.50 1.32 -26.51
N LYS A 253 19.35 2.64 -26.31
CA LYS A 253 18.53 3.52 -27.16
C LYS A 253 19.14 3.81 -28.54
N TYR A 254 20.46 3.73 -28.70
CA TYR A 254 21.12 3.95 -29.99
C TYR A 254 21.01 2.73 -30.90
N PHE A 255 21.22 1.53 -30.34
CA PHE A 255 21.09 0.25 -31.05
C PHE A 255 19.67 -0.33 -30.89
N ASP A 256 18.68 0.55 -30.93
CA ASP A 256 17.26 0.26 -30.69
C ASP A 256 16.71 -0.74 -31.70
N GLU A 257 16.41 -1.95 -31.22
CA GLU A 257 15.82 -3.04 -31.98
C GLU A 257 14.53 -3.53 -31.29
N ASN A 258 13.56 -3.97 -32.08
CA ASN A 258 12.33 -4.57 -31.57
C ASN A 258 12.61 -5.99 -31.06
N LEU A 259 12.94 -6.11 -29.78
CA LEU A 259 13.43 -7.34 -29.13
C LEU A 259 12.48 -7.78 -28.01
N ASP A 260 12.29 -9.09 -27.88
CA ASP A 260 11.41 -9.67 -26.84
C ASP A 260 12.06 -9.75 -25.45
N ASN A 261 13.39 -9.66 -25.38
CA ASN A 261 14.19 -9.96 -24.19
C ASN A 261 15.08 -8.78 -23.78
N VAL A 262 15.14 -8.48 -22.48
CA VAL A 262 16.12 -7.56 -21.89
C VAL A 262 16.81 -8.21 -20.70
N ILE A 263 18.08 -7.88 -20.49
CA ILE A 263 18.86 -8.33 -19.34
C ILE A 263 19.19 -7.13 -18.44
N ILE A 264 19.07 -7.31 -17.13
CA ILE A 264 19.40 -6.30 -16.11
C ILE A 264 20.50 -6.85 -15.22
N ALA A 265 21.52 -6.05 -14.94
CA ALA A 265 22.60 -6.41 -14.03
C ALA A 265 23.06 -5.20 -13.21
N SER A 266 23.87 -5.44 -12.18
CA SER A 266 24.49 -4.35 -11.41
C SER A 266 25.51 -3.59 -12.27
N GLY A 267 25.51 -2.26 -12.16
CA GLY A 267 26.59 -1.41 -12.66
C GLY A 267 27.72 -1.19 -11.65
N GLU A 268 27.55 -1.63 -10.40
CA GLU A 268 28.56 -1.52 -9.34
C GLU A 268 29.52 -2.73 -9.30
N ALA A 269 29.11 -3.88 -9.86
CA ALA A 269 29.95 -5.07 -9.95
C ALA A 269 29.87 -5.73 -11.34
N PHE A 270 31.03 -6.05 -11.91
CA PHE A 270 31.15 -6.62 -13.27
C PHE A 270 30.82 -8.13 -13.45
N PRO A 271 31.05 -9.06 -12.49
CA PRO A 271 31.06 -10.51 -12.80
C PRO A 271 29.75 -11.09 -13.34
N ASP A 272 28.61 -10.68 -12.76
CA ASP A 272 27.30 -11.21 -13.12
C ASP A 272 26.90 -10.77 -14.54
N ALA A 273 27.10 -9.49 -14.86
CA ALA A 273 26.85 -8.93 -16.19
C ALA A 273 27.79 -9.53 -17.27
N LEU A 274 29.07 -9.69 -16.92
CA LEU A 274 30.12 -10.22 -17.79
C LEU A 274 29.86 -11.67 -18.22
N SER A 275 29.52 -12.53 -17.26
CA SER A 275 29.10 -13.91 -17.58
C SER A 275 27.77 -13.93 -18.37
N GLY A 276 26.91 -12.93 -18.11
CA GLY A 276 25.70 -12.63 -18.88
C GLY A 276 25.90 -12.26 -20.36
N THR A 277 27.08 -11.79 -20.80
CA THR A 277 27.27 -11.36 -22.20
C THR A 277 27.00 -12.49 -23.20
N ALA A 278 27.34 -13.73 -22.86
CA ALA A 278 27.07 -14.88 -23.72
C ALA A 278 25.56 -15.15 -23.84
N LEU A 279 24.84 -15.10 -22.71
CA LEU A 279 23.38 -15.24 -22.66
C LEU A 279 22.68 -14.13 -23.45
N SER A 280 23.16 -12.90 -23.33
CA SER A 280 22.74 -11.75 -24.14
C SER A 280 22.88 -12.03 -25.64
N ALA A 281 24.03 -12.56 -26.07
CA ALA A 281 24.27 -12.91 -27.46
C ALA A 281 23.30 -13.99 -27.97
N LYS A 282 23.04 -15.02 -27.15
CA LYS A 282 22.11 -16.11 -27.46
C LYS A 282 20.65 -15.64 -27.57
N LEU A 283 20.21 -14.77 -26.68
CA LEU A 283 18.81 -14.31 -26.59
C LEU A 283 18.51 -13.07 -27.43
N LYS A 284 19.53 -12.46 -28.05
CA LYS A 284 19.48 -11.11 -28.64
C LYS A 284 18.85 -10.11 -27.66
N ALA A 285 19.47 -10.00 -26.49
CA ALA A 285 18.96 -9.19 -25.39
C ALA A 285 20.00 -8.16 -24.95
N PRO A 286 19.76 -6.84 -24.99
CA PRO A 286 20.69 -5.85 -24.45
C PRO A 286 20.83 -6.02 -22.92
N ILE A 287 22.04 -5.77 -22.40
CA ILE A 287 22.28 -5.68 -20.95
C ILE A 287 22.20 -4.21 -20.54
N VAL A 288 21.20 -3.88 -19.72
CA VAL A 288 21.06 -2.58 -19.06
C VAL A 288 21.63 -2.70 -17.64
N ILE A 289 22.57 -1.82 -17.28
CA ILE A 289 23.10 -1.77 -15.91
C ILE A 289 22.33 -0.77 -15.03
N THR A 290 22.19 -1.08 -13.74
CA THR A 290 21.49 -0.29 -12.71
C THR A 290 22.31 -0.24 -11.42
N ASP A 291 22.04 0.74 -10.55
CA ASP A 291 22.58 0.82 -9.18
C ASP A 291 22.05 -0.31 -8.26
N GLY A 292 21.12 -1.13 -8.77
CA GLY A 292 20.52 -2.27 -8.07
C GLY A 292 19.30 -1.90 -7.21
N ASN A 293 18.93 -0.62 -7.12
CA ASN A 293 17.90 -0.10 -6.23
C ASN A 293 16.86 0.78 -6.95
N ASN A 294 17.29 1.72 -7.79
CA ASN A 294 16.43 2.58 -8.58
C ASN A 294 16.33 2.05 -10.02
N ILE A 295 15.11 1.65 -10.40
CA ILE A 295 14.82 1.05 -11.70
C ILE A 295 13.90 1.90 -12.58
N SER A 296 13.56 3.13 -12.17
CA SER A 296 12.50 3.94 -12.83
C SER A 296 12.75 4.15 -14.33
N SER A 297 13.96 4.59 -14.71
CA SER A 297 14.34 4.80 -16.12
C SER A 297 14.41 3.49 -16.93
N VAL A 298 14.76 2.38 -16.27
CA VAL A 298 14.83 1.05 -16.89
C VAL A 298 13.42 0.46 -17.04
N LYS A 299 12.51 0.67 -16.09
CA LYS A 299 11.09 0.28 -16.16
C LYS A 299 10.36 1.06 -17.26
N GLU A 300 10.64 2.35 -17.39
CA GLU A 300 10.12 3.18 -18.49
C GLU A 300 10.63 2.68 -19.86
N TYR A 301 11.96 2.44 -19.98
CA TYR A 301 12.54 1.82 -21.17
C TYR A 301 11.89 0.47 -21.49
N ILE A 302 11.63 -0.36 -20.48
CA ILE A 302 10.98 -1.66 -20.66
C ILE A 302 9.55 -1.54 -21.17
N LYS A 303 8.74 -0.65 -20.58
CA LYS A 303 7.36 -0.36 -20.99
C LYS A 303 7.32 0.16 -22.44
N ASN A 304 8.18 1.13 -22.77
CA ASN A 304 8.22 1.78 -24.08
C ASN A 304 8.67 0.83 -25.20
N ARG A 305 9.56 -0.12 -24.90
CA ARG A 305 10.03 -1.14 -25.86
C ARG A 305 9.21 -2.43 -25.89
N LYS A 306 8.26 -2.60 -24.97
CA LYS A 306 7.37 -3.77 -24.89
C LYS A 306 8.10 -5.11 -24.80
N PHE A 307 9.25 -5.16 -24.10
CA PHE A 307 9.92 -6.43 -23.82
C PHE A 307 8.99 -7.36 -23.05
N LYS A 308 8.97 -8.64 -23.44
CA LYS A 308 8.12 -9.69 -22.84
C LYS A 308 8.83 -10.39 -21.68
N ASN A 309 10.16 -10.52 -21.78
CA ASN A 309 11.00 -11.21 -20.80
C ASN A 309 12.08 -10.28 -20.26
N VAL A 310 12.21 -10.24 -18.94
CA VAL A 310 13.25 -9.52 -18.20
C VAL A 310 14.09 -10.54 -17.43
N ILE A 311 15.40 -10.56 -17.66
CA ILE A 311 16.31 -11.46 -16.97
C ILE A 311 17.23 -10.65 -16.06
N ILE A 312 17.18 -10.89 -14.75
CA ILE A 312 18.04 -10.24 -13.77
C ILE A 312 19.25 -11.15 -13.50
N LEU A 313 20.46 -10.61 -13.60
CA LEU A 313 21.71 -11.31 -13.28
C LEU A 313 22.24 -10.87 -11.93
N GLY A 314 22.67 -11.84 -11.13
CA GLY A 314 23.23 -11.62 -9.80
C GLY A 314 22.23 -11.77 -8.67
N GLY A 315 22.77 -11.94 -7.46
CA GLY A 315 21.98 -12.10 -6.23
C GLY A 315 21.26 -10.82 -5.81
N GLU A 316 20.48 -10.91 -4.73
CA GLU A 316 19.69 -9.77 -4.23
C GLU A 316 20.56 -8.60 -3.70
N GLY A 317 21.83 -8.86 -3.38
CA GLY A 317 22.82 -7.81 -3.10
C GLY A 317 23.40 -7.10 -4.34
N SER A 318 23.30 -7.69 -5.53
CA SER A 318 23.72 -7.07 -6.81
C SER A 318 22.58 -6.25 -7.43
N VAL A 319 21.36 -6.80 -7.40
CA VAL A 319 20.11 -6.16 -7.85
C VAL A 319 19.02 -6.57 -6.88
N SER A 320 18.45 -5.62 -6.13
CA SER A 320 17.53 -5.88 -5.02
C SER A 320 16.27 -6.65 -5.39
N LYS A 321 15.63 -7.25 -4.37
CA LYS A 321 14.34 -7.94 -4.54
C LYS A 321 13.19 -6.99 -4.85
N SER A 322 13.23 -5.78 -4.31
CA SER A 322 12.29 -4.70 -4.65
C SER A 322 12.35 -4.34 -6.13
N VAL A 323 13.55 -4.25 -6.73
CA VAL A 323 13.70 -4.06 -8.18
C VAL A 323 13.08 -5.21 -8.99
N GLN A 324 13.34 -6.45 -8.61
CA GLN A 324 12.70 -7.61 -9.26
C GLN A 324 11.17 -7.54 -9.19
N ASN A 325 10.61 -7.23 -8.02
CA ASN A 325 9.17 -7.10 -7.85
C ASN A 325 8.59 -5.93 -8.67
N ALA A 326 9.24 -4.76 -8.65
CA ALA A 326 8.82 -3.58 -9.40
C ALA A 326 8.77 -3.79 -10.93
N LEU A 327 9.57 -4.73 -11.45
CA LEU A 327 9.57 -5.17 -12.84
C LEU A 327 8.49 -6.23 -13.13
N SER A 328 8.16 -7.08 -12.16
CA SER A 328 7.13 -8.13 -12.30
C SER A 328 5.70 -7.57 -12.33
N PHE A 329 5.45 -6.46 -11.63
CA PHE A 329 4.12 -5.85 -11.47
C PHE A 329 3.98 -4.58 -12.33
N GLY A 330 3.97 -4.77 -13.66
CA GLY A 330 3.97 -3.69 -14.65
C GLY A 330 2.60 -3.05 -14.94
N GLY A 331 1.98 -2.41 -13.95
CA GLY A 331 0.73 -1.62 -14.10
C GLY A 331 0.91 -0.11 -13.89
N ASP A 332 -0.10 0.67 -14.28
CA ASP A 332 -0.18 2.12 -14.01
C ASP A 332 -0.63 2.37 -12.56
N THR A 333 0.07 3.22 -11.79
CA THR A 333 -0.07 3.30 -10.32
C THR A 333 -1.44 3.75 -9.81
N ASN A 334 -2.26 4.33 -10.70
CA ASN A 334 -3.61 4.82 -10.45
C ASN A 334 -4.67 4.05 -11.26
N SER A 335 -4.30 2.95 -11.94
CA SER A 335 -5.26 2.08 -12.61
C SER A 335 -6.00 1.20 -11.61
N SER A 336 -7.26 0.86 -11.90
CA SER A 336 -8.10 0.02 -11.02
C SER A 336 -7.54 -1.39 -10.79
N LYS A 337 -6.68 -1.89 -11.70
CA LYS A 337 -5.97 -3.16 -11.55
C LYS A 337 -4.77 -3.05 -10.60
N ASP A 338 -4.10 -1.89 -10.55
CA ASP A 338 -2.91 -1.67 -9.70
C ASP A 338 -3.29 -1.40 -8.24
N LEU A 339 -4.32 -0.58 -7.98
CA LEU A 339 -4.78 -0.34 -6.61
C LEU A 339 -5.26 -1.62 -5.91
N LYS A 340 -5.89 -2.56 -6.64
CA LYS A 340 -6.25 -3.88 -6.12
C LYS A 340 -5.03 -4.72 -5.75
N VAL A 341 -3.99 -4.73 -6.59
CA VAL A 341 -2.72 -5.44 -6.31
C VAL A 341 -1.97 -4.79 -5.13
N LYS A 342 -1.95 -3.46 -5.02
CA LYS A 342 -1.43 -2.74 -3.84
C LYS A 342 -2.20 -3.12 -2.58
N ALA A 343 -3.53 -3.18 -2.63
CA ALA A 343 -4.37 -3.53 -1.50
C ALA A 343 -4.08 -4.96 -1.01
N GLU A 344 -4.04 -5.93 -1.94
CA GLU A 344 -3.65 -7.31 -1.65
C GLU A 344 -2.22 -7.40 -1.09
N SER A 345 -1.27 -6.63 -1.65
CA SER A 345 0.11 -6.57 -1.16
C SER A 345 0.19 -5.98 0.26
N PHE A 346 -0.60 -4.96 0.57
CA PHE A 346 -0.66 -4.36 1.90
C PHE A 346 -1.21 -5.36 2.91
N VAL A 347 -2.35 -6.00 2.65
CA VAL A 347 -2.90 -7.06 3.52
C VAL A 347 -1.93 -8.23 3.66
N SER A 348 -1.25 -8.61 2.59
CA SER A 348 -0.19 -9.63 2.62
C SER A 348 0.97 -9.23 3.54
N ASN A 349 1.42 -7.97 3.50
CA ASN A 349 2.45 -7.47 4.42
C ASN A 349 1.98 -7.47 5.88
N LEU A 350 0.72 -7.10 6.16
CA LEU A 350 0.15 -7.16 7.51
C LEU A 350 0.04 -8.61 8.03
N SER A 351 -0.45 -9.52 7.19
CA SER A 351 -0.55 -10.96 7.49
C SER A 351 0.82 -11.58 7.78
N ASN A 352 1.82 -11.29 6.94
CA ASN A 352 3.19 -11.76 7.08
C ASN A 352 4.02 -11.00 8.13
N LYS A 353 3.44 -10.01 8.82
CA LYS A 353 4.13 -9.14 9.80
C LYS A 353 5.32 -8.34 9.25
N ASN A 354 5.32 -8.07 7.95
CA ASN A 354 6.24 -7.13 7.28
C ASN A 354 5.79 -5.68 7.51
N ILE A 355 5.70 -5.26 8.77
CA ILE A 355 5.08 -3.98 9.14
C ILE A 355 5.81 -2.79 8.54
N ASP A 356 7.15 -2.85 8.43
CA ASP A 356 7.95 -1.78 7.80
C ASP A 356 7.71 -1.66 6.28
N GLU A 357 7.29 -2.73 5.60
CA GLU A 357 6.85 -2.66 4.19
C GLU A 357 5.40 -2.18 4.05
N ALA A 358 4.54 -2.47 5.03
CA ALA A 358 3.20 -1.91 5.10
C ALA A 358 3.24 -0.39 5.37
N LEU A 359 4.09 0.07 6.30
CA LEU A 359 4.27 1.48 6.63
C LEU A 359 4.68 2.32 5.42
N LYS A 360 5.53 1.79 4.51
CA LYS A 360 5.92 2.50 3.28
C LYS A 360 4.72 2.90 2.41
N GLN A 361 3.67 2.08 2.38
CA GLN A 361 2.47 2.30 1.56
C GLN A 361 1.50 3.33 2.13
N LEU A 362 1.65 3.71 3.40
CA LEU A 362 0.82 4.77 4.01
C LEU A 362 1.11 6.14 3.38
N SER A 363 0.17 7.06 3.47
CA SER A 363 0.34 8.47 3.09
C SER A 363 1.32 9.18 4.03
N SER A 364 1.69 10.42 3.69
CA SER A 364 2.49 11.27 4.58
C SER A 364 1.79 11.53 5.91
N ASP A 365 0.49 11.84 5.88
CA ASP A 365 -0.29 12.24 7.06
C ASP A 365 -0.25 11.18 8.17
N LEU A 366 -0.43 9.90 7.81
CA LEU A 366 -0.35 8.77 8.75
C LEU A 366 1.05 8.54 9.33
N LYS A 367 2.10 9.15 8.77
CA LYS A 367 3.49 9.06 9.27
C LYS A 367 3.92 10.29 10.10
N THR A 368 3.16 11.38 10.08
CA THR A 368 3.59 12.65 10.73
C THR A 368 3.57 12.61 12.26
N GLY A 369 4.53 13.27 12.91
CA GLY A 369 4.51 13.62 14.34
C GLY A 369 4.54 12.42 15.29
N TYR A 370 3.36 11.88 15.62
CA TYR A 370 3.17 10.68 16.42
C TYR A 370 2.70 9.47 15.59
N GLY A 371 2.22 9.72 14.37
CA GLY A 371 1.48 8.76 13.54
C GLY A 371 2.25 7.51 13.19
N GLU A 372 3.51 7.59 12.75
CA GLU A 372 4.26 6.40 12.33
C GLU A 372 4.40 5.36 13.46
N GLY A 373 4.66 5.80 14.70
CA GLY A 373 4.74 4.91 15.86
C GLY A 373 3.38 4.31 16.26
N ILE A 374 2.31 5.12 16.21
CA ILE A 374 0.94 4.67 16.46
C ILE A 374 0.51 3.64 15.41
N MET A 375 0.73 3.93 14.12
CA MET A 375 0.44 3.04 13.01
C MET A 375 1.29 1.77 13.04
N LYS A 376 2.57 1.85 13.39
CA LYS A 376 3.42 0.66 13.57
C LYS A 376 2.84 -0.28 14.62
N ASN A 377 2.39 0.26 15.76
CA ASN A 377 1.74 -0.53 16.82
C ASN A 377 0.38 -1.07 16.37
N TYR A 378 -0.46 -0.24 15.75
CA TYR A 378 -1.79 -0.62 15.26
C TYR A 378 -1.70 -1.75 14.22
N LEU A 379 -0.91 -1.56 13.15
CA LEU A 379 -0.69 -2.56 12.10
C LEU A 379 0.00 -3.83 12.63
N SER A 380 0.86 -3.72 13.66
CA SER A 380 1.40 -4.89 14.35
C SER A 380 0.32 -5.68 15.10
N SER A 381 -0.71 -5.02 15.62
CA SER A 381 -1.84 -5.66 16.29
C SER A 381 -2.89 -6.27 15.33
N VAL A 382 -3.02 -5.71 14.11
CA VAL A 382 -3.90 -6.22 13.04
C VAL A 382 -3.56 -7.66 12.68
N SER A 383 -4.57 -8.44 12.32
CA SER A 383 -4.48 -9.89 12.37
C SER A 383 -5.60 -10.56 11.57
N PHE A 384 -5.31 -11.71 10.95
CA PHE A 384 -6.20 -12.37 9.98
C PHE A 384 -6.49 -13.84 10.31
N LYS A 385 -6.38 -14.25 11.58
CA LYS A 385 -6.68 -15.64 11.98
C LYS A 385 -8.17 -15.95 11.85
N GLY A 386 -8.47 -17.13 11.27
CA GLY A 386 -9.84 -17.58 11.01
C GLY A 386 -10.47 -16.87 9.80
N VAL A 387 -9.68 -16.15 9.03
CA VAL A 387 -10.08 -15.44 7.82
C VAL A 387 -9.39 -16.12 6.62
N ASP A 388 -10.09 -16.30 5.51
CA ASP A 388 -9.54 -16.94 4.30
C ASP A 388 -8.27 -16.21 3.80
N THR A 389 -7.32 -16.94 3.20
CA THR A 389 -6.04 -16.37 2.76
C THR A 389 -6.14 -15.52 1.48
N LYS A 390 -7.26 -15.63 0.77
CA LYS A 390 -7.61 -14.81 -0.40
C LYS A 390 -8.98 -14.18 -0.17
N PRO A 391 -9.20 -12.95 -0.66
CA PRO A 391 -10.54 -12.38 -0.66
C PRO A 391 -11.46 -13.21 -1.57
N ILE A 392 -12.70 -13.40 -1.14
CA ILE A 392 -13.79 -13.99 -1.94
C ILE A 392 -14.39 -12.98 -2.91
N ASP A 393 -14.20 -11.67 -2.67
CA ASP A 393 -14.57 -10.59 -3.57
C ASP A 393 -13.61 -9.39 -3.41
N VAL A 394 -13.35 -8.66 -4.50
CA VAL A 394 -12.47 -7.48 -4.52
C VAL A 394 -13.16 -6.36 -5.28
N LYS A 395 -13.83 -5.47 -4.54
CA LYS A 395 -14.51 -4.29 -5.09
C LYS A 395 -13.59 -3.08 -5.13
N GLN A 396 -13.89 -2.16 -6.04
CA GLN A 396 -13.32 -0.81 -6.05
C GLN A 396 -14.45 0.19 -6.22
N GLU A 397 -14.40 1.26 -5.43
CA GLU A 397 -15.37 2.35 -5.43
C GLU A 397 -14.62 3.68 -5.43
N GLU A 398 -15.15 4.69 -6.13
CA GLU A 398 -14.66 6.07 -6.02
C GLU A 398 -15.09 6.66 -4.67
N ALA A 399 -14.18 7.35 -4.00
CA ALA A 399 -14.44 8.06 -2.77
C ALA A 399 -14.06 9.54 -2.90
N PRO A 400 -14.57 10.43 -2.02
CA PRO A 400 -14.37 11.89 -2.15
C PRO A 400 -12.91 12.38 -2.17
N LEU A 401 -11.95 11.55 -1.76
CA LEU A 401 -10.50 11.83 -1.72
C LEU A 401 -9.65 10.83 -2.52
N GLY A 402 -10.25 9.99 -3.36
CA GLY A 402 -9.54 9.01 -4.18
C GLY A 402 -10.33 7.72 -4.39
N ASN A 403 -9.75 6.58 -4.04
CA ASN A 403 -10.33 5.26 -4.31
C ASN A 403 -10.39 4.38 -3.06
N VAL A 404 -11.45 3.61 -2.90
CA VAL A 404 -11.55 2.55 -1.88
C VAL A 404 -11.45 1.20 -2.56
N ILE A 405 -10.54 0.35 -2.07
CA ILE A 405 -10.49 -1.07 -2.42
C ILE A 405 -11.04 -1.86 -1.24
N THR A 406 -12.10 -2.61 -1.47
CA THR A 406 -12.70 -3.51 -0.47
C THR A 406 -12.29 -4.94 -0.79
N LEU A 407 -11.51 -5.55 0.09
CA LEU A 407 -11.13 -6.96 0.05
C LEU A 407 -12.06 -7.71 1.02
N THR A 408 -13.06 -8.41 0.49
CA THR A 408 -14.01 -9.19 1.29
C THR A 408 -13.45 -10.59 1.52
N TYR A 409 -13.29 -11.00 2.76
CA TYR A 409 -12.82 -12.33 3.14
C TYR A 409 -13.88 -13.11 3.89
N LYS A 410 -13.95 -14.43 3.68
CA LYS A 410 -14.80 -15.30 4.48
C LYS A 410 -14.15 -15.58 5.84
N VAL A 411 -14.96 -15.74 6.89
CA VAL A 411 -14.52 -16.20 8.20
C VAL A 411 -14.87 -17.69 8.38
N GLU A 412 -13.88 -18.50 8.75
CA GLU A 412 -14.05 -19.95 8.93
C GLU A 412 -15.05 -20.25 10.05
N GLY A 413 -16.04 -21.10 9.75
CA GLY A 413 -17.07 -21.49 10.71
C GLY A 413 -18.07 -20.38 11.10
N SER A 414 -18.02 -19.20 10.47
CA SER A 414 -18.94 -18.08 10.75
C SER A 414 -19.93 -17.85 9.61
N SER A 415 -21.06 -17.21 9.93
CA SER A 415 -22.02 -16.63 8.98
C SER A 415 -21.70 -15.15 8.68
N THR A 416 -20.43 -14.75 8.79
CA THR A 416 -19.95 -13.38 8.57
C THR A 416 -18.72 -13.37 7.65
N THR A 417 -18.56 -12.30 6.90
CA THR A 417 -17.32 -11.93 6.20
C THR A 417 -16.59 -10.82 6.95
N VAL A 418 -15.31 -10.64 6.64
CA VAL A 418 -14.51 -9.47 7.04
C VAL A 418 -14.21 -8.66 5.78
N ASP A 419 -14.66 -7.42 5.75
CA ASP A 419 -14.32 -6.45 4.70
C ASP A 419 -13.11 -5.62 5.15
N VAL A 420 -12.02 -5.70 4.39
CA VAL A 420 -10.84 -4.83 4.56
C VAL A 420 -10.92 -3.72 3.52
N LYS A 421 -11.31 -2.51 3.96
CA LYS A 421 -11.45 -1.33 3.10
C LYS A 421 -10.17 -0.50 3.19
N ILE A 422 -9.41 -0.45 2.11
CA ILE A 422 -8.16 0.31 1.99
C ILE A 422 -8.43 1.54 1.13
N LYS A 423 -8.21 2.73 1.68
CA LYS A 423 -8.53 4.00 1.03
C LYS A 423 -7.24 4.68 0.54
N TYR A 424 -7.16 4.86 -0.77
CA TYR A 424 -6.02 5.41 -1.49
C TYR A 424 -6.27 6.85 -1.90
N ASP A 425 -5.27 7.70 -1.69
CA ASP A 425 -5.26 9.08 -2.18
C ASP A 425 -4.98 9.15 -3.69
N ASN A 426 -4.98 10.36 -4.26
CA ASN A 426 -4.73 10.57 -5.69
C ASN A 426 -3.28 10.21 -6.11
N ASP A 427 -2.35 10.10 -5.17
CA ASP A 427 -0.97 9.63 -5.40
C ASP A 427 -0.84 8.10 -5.25
N GLY A 428 -1.93 7.42 -4.91
CA GLY A 428 -1.99 5.97 -4.74
C GLY A 428 -1.30 5.47 -3.48
N GLN A 429 -1.23 6.29 -2.42
CA GLN A 429 -0.82 5.93 -1.06
C GLN A 429 -2.04 5.74 -0.15
N ILE A 430 -1.92 4.93 0.90
CA ILE A 430 -3.02 4.59 1.81
C ILE A 430 -3.20 5.73 2.82
N TYR A 431 -4.30 6.47 2.73
CA TYR A 431 -4.66 7.46 3.74
C TYR A 431 -5.59 6.90 4.82
N ASP A 432 -6.32 5.80 4.57
CA ASP A 432 -7.14 5.16 5.59
C ASP A 432 -7.31 3.65 5.40
N LEU A 433 -7.63 2.95 6.49
CA LEU A 433 -7.83 1.50 6.57
C LEU A 433 -8.97 1.20 7.55
N VAL A 434 -9.99 0.46 7.10
CA VAL A 434 -11.14 0.06 7.92
C VAL A 434 -11.35 -1.45 7.84
N PHE A 435 -11.73 -2.05 8.96
CA PHE A 435 -12.08 -3.47 9.09
C PHE A 435 -13.53 -3.59 9.57
N GLU A 436 -14.40 -4.15 8.73
CA GLU A 436 -15.82 -4.35 9.03
C GLU A 436 -16.17 -5.83 9.05
N ASN A 437 -17.13 -6.23 9.90
CA ASN A 437 -17.69 -7.58 9.89
C ASN A 437 -19.09 -7.52 9.30
N THR A 438 -19.27 -8.11 8.12
CA THR A 438 -20.54 -8.07 7.37
C THR A 438 -21.26 -9.42 7.50
N PRO A 439 -22.50 -9.48 8.01
CA PRO A 439 -23.30 -10.71 7.99
C PRO A 439 -23.52 -11.20 6.54
N VAL A 440 -23.28 -12.48 6.27
CA VAL A 440 -23.47 -13.07 4.93
C VAL A 440 -24.95 -13.01 4.50
N ASP A 441 -25.85 -13.18 5.46
CA ASP A 441 -27.31 -13.09 5.30
C ASP A 441 -27.88 -12.15 6.38
N SER A 442 -27.78 -10.83 6.19
CA SER A 442 -28.47 -9.88 7.10
C SER A 442 -29.99 -10.06 7.01
N LYS A 443 -30.66 -10.05 8.16
CA LYS A 443 -32.11 -10.21 8.28
C LYS A 443 -32.86 -8.89 8.40
N TYR A 444 -32.15 -7.76 8.33
CA TYR A 444 -32.74 -6.43 8.37
C TYR A 444 -33.80 -6.26 7.26
N LYS A 445 -34.89 -5.60 7.61
CA LYS A 445 -35.92 -5.12 6.68
C LYS A 445 -36.32 -3.71 7.09
N LEU A 446 -36.73 -2.90 6.12
CA LEU A 446 -37.38 -1.62 6.41
C LEU A 446 -38.66 -1.85 7.23
N PRO A 447 -38.98 -0.94 8.17
CA PRO A 447 -40.19 -1.03 8.99
C PRO A 447 -41.46 -0.91 8.14
N SER A 448 -42.54 -1.54 8.58
CA SER A 448 -43.82 -1.57 7.85
C SER A 448 -44.50 -0.21 7.66
N TYR A 449 -44.11 0.80 8.45
CA TYR A 449 -44.58 2.18 8.30
C TYR A 449 -43.81 3.01 7.25
N ALA A 450 -42.68 2.50 6.75
CA ALA A 450 -41.91 3.16 5.70
C ALA A 450 -42.55 2.94 4.33
N ASN A 451 -42.84 4.05 3.64
CA ASN A 451 -43.31 4.07 2.27
C ASN A 451 -42.29 4.76 1.36
N MET A 452 -41.46 3.95 0.69
CA MET A 452 -40.44 4.43 -0.25
C MET A 452 -41.02 5.20 -1.44
N ASP A 453 -42.30 5.01 -1.80
CA ASP A 453 -42.92 5.78 -2.88
C ASP A 453 -43.18 7.23 -2.50
N ASN A 454 -43.17 7.59 -1.22
CA ASN A 454 -43.40 8.96 -0.74
C ASN A 454 -42.15 9.85 -0.75
N PHE A 455 -40.94 9.31 -0.97
CA PHE A 455 -39.70 10.09 -0.93
C PHE A 455 -38.67 9.62 -1.96
N THR A 456 -37.55 10.32 -2.08
CA THR A 456 -36.38 9.92 -2.87
C THR A 456 -35.11 10.03 -2.02
N GLU A 457 -34.10 9.23 -2.31
CA GLU A 457 -32.80 9.31 -1.64
C GLU A 457 -31.74 9.85 -2.60
N LYS A 458 -31.07 10.93 -2.20
CA LYS A 458 -30.00 11.57 -2.96
C LYS A 458 -28.68 11.47 -2.20
N LYS A 459 -27.65 10.93 -2.83
CA LYS A 459 -26.27 10.98 -2.31
C LYS A 459 -25.79 12.44 -2.30
N VAL A 460 -25.27 12.89 -1.18
CA VAL A 460 -24.67 14.21 -0.95
C VAL A 460 -23.41 14.04 -0.10
N THR A 461 -22.72 15.13 0.23
CA THR A 461 -21.48 15.13 1.01
C THR A 461 -21.49 16.30 1.98
N ILE A 462 -21.02 16.08 3.20
CA ILE A 462 -20.79 17.12 4.22
C ILE A 462 -19.31 17.16 4.64
N GLY A 463 -18.94 18.07 5.54
CA GLY A 463 -17.61 18.21 6.08
C GLY A 463 -16.66 19.01 5.20
N ASP A 464 -15.44 19.21 5.70
CA ASP A 464 -14.38 20.02 5.09
C ASP A 464 -13.64 19.29 3.95
N GLU A 465 -12.72 19.98 3.25
CA GLU A 465 -11.98 19.39 2.14
C GLU A 465 -11.11 18.18 2.53
N LYS A 466 -10.64 18.10 3.79
CA LYS A 466 -9.84 17.00 4.32
C LYS A 466 -10.71 15.85 4.84
N TYR A 467 -11.93 16.13 5.29
CA TYR A 467 -12.82 15.16 5.93
C TYR A 467 -14.22 15.18 5.30
N LYS A 468 -14.29 14.95 3.99
CA LYS A 468 -15.54 14.80 3.25
C LYS A 468 -16.28 13.53 3.67
N LEU A 469 -17.48 13.66 4.24
CA LEU A 469 -18.29 12.55 4.71
C LEU A 469 -19.42 12.23 3.71
N PRO A 470 -19.51 10.98 3.20
CA PRO A 470 -20.66 10.53 2.42
C PRO A 470 -21.96 10.69 3.20
N ALA A 471 -23.01 11.13 2.52
CA ALA A 471 -24.30 11.37 3.12
C ALA A 471 -25.45 11.02 2.16
N VAL A 472 -26.61 10.75 2.74
CA VAL A 472 -27.86 10.48 2.02
C VAL A 472 -28.95 11.41 2.57
N LEU A 473 -29.53 12.19 1.67
CA LEU A 473 -30.70 13.00 1.91
C LEU A 473 -31.96 12.27 1.44
N SER A 474 -32.80 11.87 2.39
CA SER A 474 -34.16 11.39 2.15
C SER A 474 -35.09 12.59 1.98
N MET A 475 -35.49 12.89 0.75
CA MET A 475 -36.32 14.05 0.40
C MET A 475 -37.76 13.61 0.09
N PRO A 476 -38.78 14.08 0.82
CA PRO A 476 -40.18 13.80 0.52
C PRO A 476 -40.59 14.27 -0.88
N LYS A 477 -41.54 13.58 -1.51
CA LYS A 477 -42.16 14.00 -2.77
C LYS A 477 -43.32 14.95 -2.48
N GLY A 478 -43.36 16.08 -3.18
CA GLY A 478 -44.39 17.10 -3.03
C GLY A 478 -43.83 18.49 -3.36
N ASN A 479 -44.59 19.53 -3.05
CA ASN A 479 -44.25 20.91 -3.42
C ASN A 479 -43.26 21.60 -2.44
N GLY A 480 -43.05 21.02 -1.25
CA GLY A 480 -42.22 21.63 -0.20
C GLY A 480 -42.69 23.05 0.21
N PRO A 481 -41.80 23.85 0.82
CA PRO A 481 -40.54 23.41 1.42
C PRO A 481 -40.81 22.48 2.62
N PHE A 482 -39.93 21.51 2.87
CA PHE A 482 -40.10 20.52 3.93
C PHE A 482 -39.29 20.88 5.18
N PRO A 483 -39.82 20.67 6.41
CA PRO A 483 -38.99 20.62 7.60
C PRO A 483 -37.99 19.45 7.48
N ALA A 484 -36.85 19.56 8.14
CA ALA A 484 -35.77 18.58 7.98
C ALA A 484 -35.07 18.22 9.29
N VAL A 485 -34.49 17.02 9.36
CA VAL A 485 -33.75 16.52 10.54
C VAL A 485 -32.38 15.99 10.13
N VAL A 486 -31.32 16.41 10.83
CA VAL A 486 -30.00 15.76 10.80
C VAL A 486 -29.95 14.66 11.85
N LEU A 487 -29.53 13.45 11.49
CA LEU A 487 -29.29 12.36 12.46
C LEU A 487 -27.80 12.32 12.87
N VAL A 488 -27.52 12.34 14.18
CA VAL A 488 -26.16 12.46 14.75
C VAL A 488 -25.85 11.28 15.67
N HIS A 489 -24.81 10.54 15.28
CA HIS A 489 -24.41 9.22 15.77
C HIS A 489 -24.08 9.13 17.26
N GLY A 490 -24.07 7.90 17.76
CA GLY A 490 -23.57 7.57 19.10
C GLY A 490 -22.05 7.66 19.24
N SER A 491 -21.53 7.01 20.30
CA SER A 491 -20.09 6.92 20.54
C SER A 491 -19.44 5.85 19.65
N GLY A 492 -18.20 6.11 19.21
CA GLY A 492 -17.50 5.24 18.26
C GLY A 492 -17.76 5.60 16.79
N ALA A 493 -17.38 4.69 15.89
CA ALA A 493 -17.34 4.89 14.45
C ALA A 493 -18.62 4.36 13.74
N GLY A 494 -19.74 5.06 13.92
CA GLY A 494 -21.01 4.71 13.28
C GLY A 494 -21.06 4.99 11.77
N ASP A 495 -21.75 4.13 11.03
CA ASP A 495 -22.20 4.39 9.66
C ASP A 495 -23.49 5.23 9.65
N MET A 496 -23.88 5.75 8.49
CA MET A 496 -25.07 6.60 8.31
C MET A 496 -26.42 5.95 8.66
N ASP A 497 -26.44 4.68 9.01
CA ASP A 497 -27.63 3.93 9.43
C ASP A 497 -27.67 3.68 10.95
N GLU A 498 -26.62 4.08 11.70
CA GLU A 498 -26.35 3.70 13.09
C GLU A 498 -26.49 2.17 13.26
N THR A 499 -25.77 1.42 12.41
CA THR A 499 -25.89 -0.03 12.32
C THR A 499 -25.35 -0.74 13.55
N SER A 500 -26.17 -1.60 14.14
CA SER A 500 -25.79 -2.51 15.21
C SER A 500 -26.36 -3.89 14.91
N GLY A 501 -25.51 -4.84 14.49
CA GLY A 501 -25.96 -6.17 14.04
C GLY A 501 -26.99 -6.07 12.89
N ASP A 502 -28.16 -6.69 13.06
CA ASP A 502 -29.28 -6.59 12.12
C ASP A 502 -30.23 -5.39 12.43
N THR A 503 -29.84 -4.44 13.28
CA THR A 503 -30.59 -3.19 13.57
C THR A 503 -29.96 -2.00 12.82
N LYS A 504 -30.79 -1.12 12.24
CA LYS A 504 -30.36 0.13 11.56
C LYS A 504 -31.24 1.32 11.99
N VAL A 505 -30.95 1.90 13.14
CA VAL A 505 -31.83 2.87 13.83
C VAL A 505 -32.06 4.13 13.00
N PHE A 506 -31.01 4.70 12.42
CA PHE A 506 -31.15 5.91 11.61
C PHE A 506 -31.82 5.64 10.26
N ARG A 507 -31.65 4.44 9.69
CA ARG A 507 -32.39 4.01 8.49
C ARG A 507 -33.90 4.01 8.75
N ASP A 508 -34.32 3.42 9.85
CA ASP A 508 -35.73 3.29 10.24
C ASP A 508 -36.39 4.64 10.52
N ILE A 509 -35.71 5.50 11.28
CA ILE A 509 -36.17 6.86 11.57
C ILE A 509 -36.25 7.66 10.26
N SER A 510 -35.20 7.67 9.45
CA SER A 510 -35.16 8.42 8.18
C SER A 510 -36.27 8.00 7.22
N ALA A 511 -36.48 6.69 7.05
CA ALA A 511 -37.55 6.19 6.20
C ALA A 511 -38.94 6.56 6.75
N GLY A 512 -39.14 6.47 8.07
CA GLY A 512 -40.42 6.84 8.70
C GLY A 512 -40.76 8.33 8.59
N LEU A 513 -39.80 9.20 8.91
CA LEU A 513 -39.95 10.66 8.81
C LEU A 513 -40.15 11.12 7.35
N ALA A 514 -39.34 10.63 6.41
CA ALA A 514 -39.44 10.99 4.99
C ALA A 514 -40.75 10.51 4.35
N SER A 515 -41.27 9.36 4.79
CA SER A 515 -42.60 8.86 4.37
C SER A 515 -43.76 9.77 4.79
N LYS A 516 -43.51 10.70 5.72
CA LYS A 516 -44.49 11.58 6.38
C LYS A 516 -44.22 13.08 6.16
N GLY A 517 -43.34 13.44 5.23
CA GLY A 517 -43.13 14.83 4.81
C GLY A 517 -41.99 15.58 5.52
N ILE A 518 -41.18 14.90 6.33
CA ILE A 518 -40.00 15.47 6.98
C ILE A 518 -38.74 14.95 6.27
N ALA A 519 -37.94 15.84 5.69
CA ALA A 519 -36.68 15.45 5.06
C ALA A 519 -35.64 15.01 6.10
N VAL A 520 -34.77 14.06 5.76
CA VAL A 520 -33.77 13.56 6.71
C VAL A 520 -32.41 13.42 6.06
N LEU A 521 -31.40 14.04 6.67
CA LEU A 521 -30.00 13.89 6.29
C LEU A 521 -29.31 12.92 7.24
N ARG A 522 -28.70 11.89 6.65
CA ARG A 522 -27.86 10.89 7.31
C ARG A 522 -26.47 10.94 6.68
N TYR A 523 -25.41 10.70 7.46
CA TYR A 523 -24.03 10.80 6.99
C TYR A 523 -23.15 9.78 7.68
N ASP A 524 -22.08 9.29 7.05
CA ASP A 524 -21.13 8.42 7.74
C ASP A 524 -20.27 9.24 8.71
N LYS A 525 -20.12 8.82 9.97
CA LYS A 525 -19.32 9.58 10.95
C LYS A 525 -17.85 9.66 10.54
N ARG A 526 -17.16 10.74 10.89
CA ARG A 526 -15.72 10.94 10.61
C ARG A 526 -14.84 9.77 11.02
N ALA A 527 -15.06 9.18 12.20
CA ALA A 527 -14.32 8.01 12.66
C ALA A 527 -14.60 6.72 11.87
N ASN A 528 -15.70 6.62 11.12
CA ASN A 528 -16.01 5.54 10.18
C ASN A 528 -15.37 5.81 8.80
N CYS A 529 -15.46 7.06 8.34
CA CYS A 529 -14.86 7.51 7.08
C CYS A 529 -13.32 7.58 7.09
N TYR A 530 -12.71 7.77 8.26
CA TYR A 530 -11.30 8.12 8.43
C TYR A 530 -10.72 7.48 9.71
N GLY A 531 -10.90 6.17 9.87
CA GLY A 531 -10.63 5.46 11.13
C GLY A 531 -9.18 5.57 11.61
N THR A 532 -8.21 5.35 10.73
CA THR A 532 -6.78 5.44 11.07
C THR A 532 -6.25 6.87 11.13
N LEU A 533 -6.79 7.80 10.32
CA LEU A 533 -6.48 9.23 10.47
C LEU A 533 -6.98 9.78 11.81
N SER A 534 -8.19 9.38 12.23
CA SER A 534 -8.73 9.72 13.55
C SER A 534 -7.92 9.05 14.68
N LEU A 535 -7.40 7.84 14.45
CA LEU A 535 -6.55 7.12 15.41
C LEU A 535 -5.18 7.79 15.61
N VAL A 536 -4.64 8.52 14.64
CA VAL A 536 -3.36 9.23 14.79
C VAL A 536 -3.51 10.71 15.19
N ASP A 537 -4.70 11.30 15.13
CA ASP A 537 -4.94 12.65 15.66
C ASP A 537 -5.00 12.64 17.19
N THR A 538 -3.82 12.81 17.82
CA THR A 538 -3.65 12.99 19.28
C THR A 538 -4.42 14.19 19.86
N LYS A 539 -4.95 15.07 19.00
CA LYS A 539 -5.75 16.25 19.34
C LYS A 539 -7.20 16.14 18.88
N ILE A 540 -7.71 14.93 18.60
CA ILE A 540 -9.15 14.74 18.38
C ILE A 540 -9.91 15.05 19.67
N ASP A 541 -11.04 15.73 19.54
CA ASP A 541 -11.93 16.12 20.63
C ASP A 541 -13.40 15.92 20.21
N LEU A 542 -14.35 16.08 21.14
CA LEU A 542 -15.78 15.92 20.86
C LEU A 542 -16.29 16.84 19.74
N ASN A 543 -15.66 18.00 19.53
CA ASN A 543 -16.07 18.95 18.51
C ASN A 543 -15.67 18.45 17.11
N LYS A 544 -14.40 18.05 16.94
CA LYS A 544 -13.89 17.43 15.72
C LYS A 544 -14.53 16.09 15.40
N GLU A 545 -14.86 15.29 16.41
CA GLU A 545 -15.38 13.93 16.24
C GLU A 545 -16.89 13.92 15.91
N THR A 546 -17.65 14.90 16.42
CA THR A 546 -19.12 14.89 16.37
C THR A 546 -19.75 16.27 16.06
N VAL A 547 -19.42 17.33 16.81
CA VAL A 547 -20.18 18.60 16.73
C VAL A 547 -20.03 19.29 15.37
N ASN A 548 -18.80 19.46 14.88
CA ASN A 548 -18.52 20.23 13.66
C ASN A 548 -19.21 19.61 12.44
N ASP A 549 -19.16 18.28 12.31
CA ASP A 549 -19.80 17.56 11.21
C ASP A 549 -21.34 17.70 11.24
N ALA A 550 -21.94 17.70 12.44
CA ALA A 550 -23.37 17.93 12.59
C ALA A 550 -23.78 19.38 12.24
N VAL A 551 -22.95 20.37 12.60
CA VAL A 551 -23.14 21.78 12.21
C VAL A 551 -23.06 21.94 10.69
N ASP A 552 -22.10 21.28 10.02
CA ASP A 552 -21.99 21.28 8.55
C ASP A 552 -23.19 20.59 7.88
N ALA A 553 -23.72 19.51 8.47
CA ALA A 553 -24.94 18.85 8.00
C ALA A 553 -26.18 19.77 8.09
N VAL A 554 -26.34 20.51 9.19
CA VAL A 554 -27.41 21.53 9.33
C VAL A 554 -27.23 22.63 8.27
N ASN A 555 -26.00 23.12 8.10
CA ASN A 555 -25.67 24.16 7.12
C ASN A 555 -25.92 23.71 5.66
N LEU A 556 -25.74 22.42 5.34
CA LEU A 556 -26.09 21.87 4.03
C LEU A 556 -27.61 21.86 3.83
N LEU A 557 -28.38 21.33 4.79
CA LEU A 557 -29.84 21.27 4.70
C LEU A 557 -30.45 22.66 4.50
N LYS A 558 -30.03 23.65 5.28
CA LYS A 558 -30.52 25.04 5.17
C LYS A 558 -30.26 25.72 3.83
N LYS A 559 -29.31 25.21 3.04
CA LYS A 559 -28.95 25.68 1.69
C LYS A 559 -29.54 24.80 0.58
N THR A 560 -30.26 23.73 0.93
CA THR A 560 -30.79 22.77 -0.03
C THR A 560 -32.17 23.17 -0.52
N GLU A 561 -32.34 23.26 -1.84
CA GLU A 561 -33.64 23.53 -2.47
C GLU A 561 -34.70 22.49 -2.04
N GLY A 562 -35.89 22.97 -1.71
CA GLY A 562 -36.99 22.13 -1.19
C GLY A 562 -36.99 21.92 0.33
N ILE A 563 -35.97 22.38 1.06
CA ILE A 563 -35.95 22.40 2.53
C ILE A 563 -36.40 23.77 3.05
N ASP A 564 -37.19 23.80 4.13
CA ASP A 564 -37.44 25.04 4.86
C ASP A 564 -36.22 25.33 5.75
N SER A 565 -35.44 26.33 5.35
CA SER A 565 -34.22 26.72 6.05
C SER A 565 -34.46 27.16 7.50
N ASN A 566 -35.68 27.52 7.90
CA ASN A 566 -36.03 27.89 9.27
C ASN A 566 -36.50 26.69 10.12
N LYS A 567 -36.74 25.52 9.52
CA LYS A 567 -37.30 24.32 10.17
C LYS A 567 -36.36 23.11 10.03
N VAL A 568 -35.07 23.33 10.27
CA VAL A 568 -34.02 22.28 10.27
C VAL A 568 -33.65 21.93 11.72
N PHE A 569 -33.91 20.70 12.13
CA PHE A 569 -33.72 20.19 13.48
C PHE A 569 -32.54 19.21 13.55
N VAL A 570 -32.02 18.97 14.77
CA VAL A 570 -30.96 17.98 15.02
C VAL A 570 -31.51 16.88 15.92
N LEU A 571 -31.34 15.62 15.52
CA LEU A 571 -31.62 14.45 16.34
C LEU A 571 -30.32 13.73 16.63
N GLY A 572 -29.88 13.76 17.88
CA GLY A 572 -28.74 12.98 18.36
C GLY A 572 -29.17 11.67 19.01
N HIS A 573 -28.31 10.66 18.91
CA HIS A 573 -28.37 9.42 19.68
C HIS A 573 -27.16 9.31 20.62
N SER A 574 -27.34 8.81 21.85
CA SER A 574 -26.23 8.51 22.77
C SER A 574 -25.26 9.69 22.97
N LEU A 575 -24.00 9.59 22.53
CA LEU A 575 -23.04 10.72 22.54
C LEU A 575 -23.51 11.92 21.69
N GLY A 576 -24.09 11.68 20.51
CA GLY A 576 -24.72 12.72 19.71
C GLY A 576 -25.92 13.36 20.41
N ALA A 577 -26.69 12.57 21.19
CA ALA A 577 -27.78 13.10 22.02
C ALA A 577 -27.26 13.99 23.15
N MET A 578 -26.17 13.59 23.82
CA MET A 578 -25.46 14.43 24.80
C MET A 578 -25.05 15.78 24.18
N LEU A 579 -24.48 15.76 22.98
CA LEU A 579 -23.97 16.94 22.29
C LEU A 579 -25.01 17.74 21.50
N THR A 580 -26.27 17.28 21.41
CA THR A 580 -27.31 17.91 20.59
C THR A 580 -27.52 19.38 20.93
N SER A 581 -27.50 19.75 22.22
CA SER A 581 -27.67 21.15 22.62
C SER A 581 -26.47 22.03 22.27
N THR A 582 -25.25 21.48 22.31
CA THR A 582 -24.02 22.16 21.84
C THR A 582 -24.07 22.35 20.32
N ILE A 583 -24.51 21.34 19.55
CA ILE A 583 -24.69 21.45 18.10
C ILE A 583 -25.72 22.55 17.75
N VAL A 584 -26.88 22.57 18.41
CA VAL A 584 -27.92 23.59 18.19
C VAL A 584 -27.38 24.99 18.44
N LYS A 585 -26.68 25.20 19.57
CA LYS A 585 -26.02 26.45 19.94
C LYS A 585 -24.95 26.88 18.93
N ASP A 586 -24.07 25.97 18.51
CA ASP A 586 -22.93 26.29 17.66
C ASP A 586 -23.32 26.52 16.18
N CYS A 587 -24.55 26.13 15.79
CA CYS A 587 -25.17 26.60 14.55
C CYS A 587 -25.57 28.10 14.58
N GLY A 588 -25.60 28.73 15.76
CA GLY A 588 -25.90 30.16 15.97
C GLY A 588 -27.39 30.54 15.90
N ASP A 589 -27.69 31.84 16.08
CA ASP A 589 -29.07 32.39 16.18
C ASP A 589 -29.97 32.13 14.95
N ASN A 590 -29.39 31.77 13.81
CA ASN A 590 -30.11 31.36 12.59
C ASN A 590 -29.76 29.90 12.21
N GLY A 591 -29.46 29.07 13.20
CA GLY A 591 -28.91 27.73 13.06
C GLY A 591 -29.97 26.62 12.97
N ALA A 592 -29.95 25.71 13.94
CA ALA A 592 -30.97 24.67 14.06
C ALA A 592 -32.23 25.19 14.78
N ALA A 593 -33.39 24.71 14.36
CA ALA A 593 -34.71 25.10 14.90
C ALA A 593 -35.08 24.40 16.21
N GLY A 594 -34.30 23.40 16.64
CA GLY A 594 -34.57 22.59 17.83
C GLY A 594 -33.75 21.30 17.86
N GLY A 595 -33.71 20.66 19.03
CA GLY A 595 -32.94 19.43 19.28
C GLY A 595 -33.79 18.27 19.79
N ILE A 596 -33.50 17.06 19.31
CA ILE A 596 -34.10 15.79 19.76
C ILE A 596 -32.97 14.93 20.33
N MET A 597 -33.11 14.48 21.58
CA MET A 597 -32.08 13.76 22.33
C MET A 597 -32.57 12.35 22.62
N MET A 598 -32.08 11.35 21.87
CA MET A 598 -32.41 9.94 22.06
C MET A 598 -31.35 9.23 22.92
N ALA A 599 -31.73 8.82 24.12
CA ALA A 599 -30.83 8.20 25.10
C ALA A 599 -29.58 9.05 25.39
N GLY A 600 -29.76 10.36 25.61
CA GLY A 600 -28.66 11.28 25.89
C GLY A 600 -28.20 11.24 27.36
N PRO A 601 -26.96 10.82 27.67
CA PRO A 601 -26.42 10.93 29.01
C PRO A 601 -26.23 12.40 29.42
N VAL A 602 -26.32 12.68 30.71
CA VAL A 602 -25.98 14.01 31.26
C VAL A 602 -24.45 14.19 31.31
N ASP A 603 -23.72 13.17 31.76
CA ASP A 603 -22.27 13.12 31.80
C ASP A 603 -21.81 11.74 31.28
N PHE A 604 -20.88 11.75 30.33
CA PHE A 604 -20.40 10.54 29.64
C PHE A 604 -19.63 9.60 30.57
N LEU A 605 -18.78 10.13 31.46
CA LEU A 605 -17.93 9.34 32.35
C LEU A 605 -18.74 8.72 33.49
N ASP A 606 -19.68 9.48 34.06
CA ASP A 606 -20.62 8.99 35.07
C ASP A 606 -21.45 7.85 34.48
N THR A 607 -21.98 8.04 33.27
CA THR A 607 -22.80 7.03 32.58
C THR A 607 -21.99 5.79 32.21
N LEU A 608 -20.76 5.93 31.69
CA LEU A 608 -19.87 4.81 31.39
C LEU A 608 -19.57 3.97 32.65
N LEU A 609 -19.41 4.62 33.81
CA LEU A 609 -19.22 3.94 35.09
C LEU A 609 -20.52 3.27 35.60
N GLU A 610 -21.66 3.95 35.51
CA GLU A 610 -22.99 3.42 35.86
C GLU A 610 -23.31 2.16 35.04
N GLN A 611 -23.16 2.23 33.72
CA GLN A 611 -23.30 1.12 32.77
C GLN A 611 -22.38 -0.06 33.13
N SER A 612 -21.09 0.22 33.39
CA SER A 612 -20.09 -0.82 33.67
C SER A 612 -20.37 -1.55 34.99
N LYS A 613 -20.79 -0.81 36.03
CA LYS A 613 -21.23 -1.39 37.30
C LYS A 613 -22.49 -2.25 37.15
N TYR A 614 -23.44 -1.80 36.33
CA TYR A 614 -24.63 -2.60 36.04
C TYR A 614 -24.30 -3.90 35.31
N LEU A 615 -23.50 -3.84 34.24
CA LEU A 615 -23.07 -5.04 33.51
C LEU A 615 -22.29 -6.02 34.39
N ASN A 616 -21.48 -5.52 35.33
CA ASN A 616 -20.79 -6.37 36.30
C ASN A 616 -21.76 -7.02 37.31
N SER A 617 -22.77 -6.30 37.78
CA SER A 617 -23.75 -6.85 38.74
C SER A 617 -24.63 -7.97 38.16
N ILE A 618 -24.87 -7.96 36.84
CA ILE A 618 -25.57 -9.04 36.13
C ILE A 618 -24.62 -10.13 35.57
N GLY A 619 -23.31 -10.01 35.81
CA GLY A 619 -22.30 -11.00 35.41
C GLY A 619 -21.88 -10.94 33.93
N GLU A 620 -22.30 -9.92 33.18
CA GLU A 620 -21.91 -9.71 31.78
C GLU A 620 -20.54 -9.01 31.64
N MET A 621 -20.07 -8.29 32.67
CA MET A 621 -18.71 -7.71 32.75
C MET A 621 -17.91 -8.32 33.91
N ASN A 622 -16.61 -8.59 33.72
CA ASN A 622 -15.74 -9.09 34.79
C ASN A 622 -15.09 -7.96 35.61
N GLU A 623 -14.65 -8.27 36.84
CA GLU A 623 -14.06 -7.27 37.76
C GLU A 623 -12.82 -6.54 37.21
N ASN A 624 -12.01 -7.19 36.37
CA ASN A 624 -10.81 -6.54 35.82
C ASN A 624 -11.18 -5.50 34.75
N GLN A 625 -12.26 -5.75 33.98
CA GLN A 625 -12.82 -4.75 33.07
C GLN A 625 -13.40 -3.57 33.85
N LEU A 626 -14.18 -3.84 34.90
CA LEU A 626 -14.75 -2.78 35.76
C LEU A 626 -13.65 -1.92 36.40
N LYS A 627 -12.60 -2.52 36.97
CA LYS A 627 -11.46 -1.80 37.54
C LYS A 627 -10.72 -0.94 36.50
N GLY A 628 -10.68 -1.38 35.25
CA GLY A 628 -10.19 -0.58 34.13
C GLY A 628 -11.01 0.71 33.96
N ILE A 629 -12.34 0.60 33.90
CA ILE A 629 -13.25 1.75 33.80
C ILE A 629 -13.16 2.65 35.04
N GLU A 630 -13.10 2.08 36.24
CA GLU A 630 -12.93 2.83 37.50
C GLU A 630 -11.62 3.62 37.54
N SER A 631 -10.53 3.05 37.01
CA SER A 631 -9.26 3.76 36.84
C SER A 631 -9.40 4.93 35.86
N VAL A 632 -10.03 4.73 34.70
CA VAL A 632 -10.23 5.78 33.69
C VAL A 632 -11.06 6.92 34.25
N TYR A 633 -12.20 6.59 34.89
CA TYR A 633 -13.06 7.54 35.58
C TYR A 633 -12.28 8.37 36.61
N SER A 634 -11.51 7.69 37.48
CA SER A 634 -10.73 8.35 38.53
C SER A 634 -9.63 9.24 37.98
N THR A 635 -8.92 8.79 36.93
CA THR A 635 -7.86 9.57 36.26
C THR A 635 -8.42 10.80 35.57
N VAL A 636 -9.51 10.70 34.81
CA VAL A 636 -10.04 11.83 34.03
C VAL A 636 -10.79 12.84 34.92
N LYS A 637 -11.54 12.37 35.93
CA LYS A 637 -12.21 13.27 36.89
C LYS A 637 -11.25 13.94 37.88
N ASP A 638 -9.97 13.52 37.99
CA ASP A 638 -8.98 14.22 38.82
C ASP A 638 -8.87 15.69 38.40
N LYS A 639 -8.89 16.60 39.37
CA LYS A 639 -8.86 18.05 39.13
C LYS A 639 -7.66 18.50 38.29
N ASN A 640 -6.50 17.85 38.45
CA ASN A 640 -5.26 18.20 37.77
C ASN A 640 -5.13 17.56 36.38
N PHE A 641 -6.01 16.63 35.98
CA PHE A 641 -5.98 15.99 34.66
C PHE A 641 -5.97 17.03 33.52
N PRO A 642 -5.07 16.92 32.52
CA PRO A 642 -4.20 15.78 32.21
C PRO A 642 -2.84 15.77 32.94
N GLY A 643 -2.54 16.77 33.77
CA GLY A 643 -1.28 16.88 34.49
C GLY A 643 -0.07 16.90 33.55
N ASN A 644 0.88 16.00 33.79
CA ASN A 644 2.08 15.83 32.96
C ASN A 644 1.98 14.62 31.99
N LEU A 645 0.78 14.13 31.68
CA LEU A 645 0.61 13.00 30.75
C LEU A 645 1.01 13.42 29.32
N PRO A 646 1.90 12.66 28.63
CA PRO A 646 2.26 12.93 27.24
C PRO A 646 1.05 12.86 26.30
N GLU A 647 0.99 13.76 25.32
CA GLU A 647 -0.15 13.91 24.39
C GLU A 647 -0.52 12.62 23.65
N ASN A 648 0.47 11.77 23.34
CA ASN A 648 0.27 10.49 22.66
C ASN A 648 0.06 9.28 23.59
N THR A 649 -0.27 9.50 24.87
CA THR A 649 -0.55 8.42 25.84
C THR A 649 -2.03 8.01 25.74
N PRO A 650 -2.37 6.83 25.17
CA PRO A 650 -3.75 6.42 25.07
C PRO A 650 -4.29 6.03 26.45
N ILE A 651 -5.44 6.60 26.80
CA ILE A 651 -6.26 6.25 27.95
C ILE A 651 -7.51 5.61 27.39
N PHE A 652 -7.73 4.31 27.61
CA PHE A 652 -8.93 3.60 27.17
C PHE A 652 -9.29 3.84 25.67
N GLY A 653 -8.27 3.77 24.81
CA GLY A 653 -8.40 3.94 23.36
C GLY A 653 -8.31 5.39 22.84
N ALA A 654 -8.48 6.41 23.68
CA ALA A 654 -8.43 7.82 23.26
C ALA A 654 -7.34 8.63 23.98
N TYR A 655 -6.92 9.76 23.38
CA TYR A 655 -5.83 10.59 23.87
C TYR A 655 -6.28 11.61 24.94
N PRO A 656 -5.35 12.24 25.70
CA PRO A 656 -5.71 13.13 26.80
C PRO A 656 -6.55 14.35 26.36
N TYR A 657 -6.40 14.82 25.12
CA TYR A 657 -7.24 15.89 24.55
C TYR A 657 -8.72 15.50 24.46
N TYR A 658 -9.01 14.30 23.96
CA TYR A 658 -10.38 13.78 23.88
C TYR A 658 -11.01 13.73 25.28
N TRP A 659 -10.34 13.11 26.24
CA TRP A 659 -10.82 13.02 27.63
C TRP A 659 -10.93 14.37 28.32
N LEU A 660 -10.07 15.34 28.00
CA LEU A 660 -10.18 16.71 28.49
C LEU A 660 -11.43 17.40 27.94
N SER A 661 -11.78 17.16 26.66
CA SER A 661 -13.02 17.67 26.07
C SER A 661 -14.28 17.00 26.63
N VAL A 662 -14.21 15.72 27.00
CA VAL A 662 -15.28 15.02 27.74
C VAL A 662 -15.44 15.62 29.14
N LYS A 663 -14.35 15.76 29.90
CA LYS A 663 -14.33 16.33 31.26
C LYS A 663 -14.86 17.77 31.30
N ASN A 664 -14.52 18.58 30.30
CA ASN A 664 -14.84 20.00 30.23
C ASN A 664 -16.02 20.29 29.29
N SER A 665 -16.82 19.28 28.92
CA SER A 665 -17.94 19.46 28.00
C SER A 665 -18.97 20.46 28.56
N THR A 666 -19.57 21.27 27.69
CA THR A 666 -20.49 22.36 28.06
C THR A 666 -21.97 22.00 27.88
N GLN A 667 -22.26 20.78 27.42
CA GLN A 667 -23.58 20.28 27.03
C GLN A 667 -24.73 20.62 27.98
N VAL A 668 -24.48 20.56 29.30
CA VAL A 668 -25.50 20.87 30.34
C VAL A 668 -25.82 22.38 30.36
N ASN A 669 -24.79 23.22 30.28
CA ASN A 669 -24.96 24.67 30.23
C ASN A 669 -25.54 25.11 28.88
N ASP A 670 -25.13 24.45 27.80
CA ASP A 670 -25.65 24.69 26.45
C ASP A 670 -27.16 24.39 26.41
N ALA A 671 -27.60 23.23 26.92
CA ALA A 671 -29.01 22.84 27.00
C ALA A 671 -29.89 23.79 27.82
N VAL A 672 -29.33 24.41 28.86
CA VAL A 672 -30.00 25.44 29.67
C VAL A 672 -30.05 26.79 28.94
N SER A 673 -29.03 27.12 28.15
CA SER A 673 -28.86 28.46 27.54
C SER A 673 -29.53 28.63 26.17
N ILE A 674 -29.66 27.57 25.37
CA ILE A 674 -30.37 27.62 24.08
C ILE A 674 -31.84 27.99 24.31
N LYS A 675 -32.41 28.77 23.39
CA LYS A 675 -33.83 29.18 23.44
C LYS A 675 -34.73 28.16 22.74
N GLU A 676 -34.13 27.45 21.81
CA GLU A 676 -34.68 26.45 20.91
C GLU A 676 -35.34 25.30 21.72
N PRO A 677 -36.42 24.69 21.21
CA PRO A 677 -37.13 23.62 21.89
C PRO A 677 -36.29 22.33 21.93
N LEU A 678 -36.56 21.50 22.94
CA LEU A 678 -35.94 20.18 23.10
C LEU A 678 -36.97 19.06 23.26
N LEU A 679 -36.75 17.92 22.61
CA LEU A 679 -37.44 16.65 22.85
C LEU A 679 -36.46 15.63 23.44
N ILE A 680 -36.68 15.17 24.67
CA ILE A 680 -35.80 14.19 25.34
C ILE A 680 -36.51 12.85 25.44
N LEU A 681 -35.94 11.84 24.78
CA LEU A 681 -36.48 10.50 24.61
C LEU A 681 -35.60 9.47 25.32
N GLN A 682 -36.19 8.54 26.08
CA GLN A 682 -35.44 7.52 26.82
C GLN A 682 -36.15 6.15 26.82
N GLY A 683 -35.41 5.08 26.51
CA GLY A 683 -35.86 3.71 26.75
C GLY A 683 -35.64 3.28 28.20
N LYS A 684 -36.61 2.61 28.84
CA LYS A 684 -36.46 2.12 30.23
C LYS A 684 -35.66 0.81 30.34
N MET A 685 -35.57 0.04 29.26
CA MET A 685 -34.72 -1.15 29.15
C MET A 685 -33.31 -0.83 28.62
N ASP A 686 -32.99 0.46 28.46
CA ASP A 686 -31.63 0.91 28.18
C ASP A 686 -30.72 0.62 29.40
N TYR A 687 -29.67 -0.17 29.17
CA TYR A 687 -28.61 -0.44 30.15
C TYR A 687 -27.36 0.44 29.93
N GLN A 688 -27.22 1.07 28.76
CA GLN A 688 -26.09 1.93 28.43
C GLN A 688 -26.29 3.33 29.02
N VAL A 689 -27.49 3.88 28.83
CA VAL A 689 -27.90 5.15 29.44
C VAL A 689 -29.11 4.86 30.31
N ASP A 690 -28.89 4.73 31.62
CA ASP A 690 -29.96 4.41 32.55
C ASP A 690 -31.05 5.49 32.56
N VAL A 691 -32.32 5.07 32.75
CA VAL A 691 -33.49 5.95 32.76
C VAL A 691 -33.39 7.12 33.74
N SER A 692 -32.61 6.98 34.82
CA SER A 692 -32.30 8.08 35.73
C SER A 692 -31.66 9.30 35.04
N ASN A 693 -31.00 9.15 33.88
CA ASN A 693 -30.54 10.29 33.07
C ASN A 693 -31.69 11.19 32.58
N LEU A 694 -32.86 10.62 32.29
CA LEU A 694 -34.05 11.42 31.96
C LEU A 694 -34.49 12.29 33.15
N ASP A 695 -34.39 11.76 34.37
CA ASP A 695 -34.75 12.51 35.58
C ASP A 695 -33.66 13.52 35.99
N LYS A 696 -32.38 13.21 35.74
CA LYS A 696 -31.26 14.17 35.81
C LYS A 696 -31.54 15.35 34.85
N TRP A 697 -31.89 15.09 33.58
CA TRP A 697 -32.24 16.12 32.59
C TRP A 697 -33.47 16.96 33.00
N LYS A 698 -34.57 16.33 33.45
CA LYS A 698 -35.76 17.05 33.96
C LYS A 698 -35.42 18.01 35.09
N ASN A 699 -34.56 17.62 36.04
CA ASN A 699 -34.16 18.50 37.14
C ASN A 699 -33.26 19.66 36.70
N ILE A 700 -32.36 19.43 35.72
CA ILE A 700 -31.52 20.47 35.12
C ILE A 700 -32.39 21.49 34.38
N LEU A 701 -33.29 21.02 33.52
CA LEU A 701 -34.08 21.84 32.60
C LEU A 701 -35.44 22.28 33.15
N LYS A 702 -35.72 22.06 34.46
CA LYS A 702 -37.01 22.38 35.11
C LYS A 702 -37.50 23.83 34.96
N ASN A 703 -36.58 24.77 34.71
CA ASN A 703 -36.89 26.19 34.51
C ASN A 703 -37.03 26.57 33.02
N LYS A 704 -36.57 25.72 32.09
CA LYS A 704 -36.61 25.96 30.64
C LYS A 704 -38.01 25.64 30.12
N GLN A 705 -38.62 26.60 29.45
CA GLN A 705 -39.86 26.40 28.71
C GLN A 705 -39.55 25.65 27.40
N ASN A 706 -40.55 25.00 26.81
CA ASN A 706 -40.43 24.28 25.53
C ASN A 706 -39.48 23.06 25.58
N VAL A 707 -39.57 22.26 26.65
CA VAL A 707 -38.92 20.94 26.74
C VAL A 707 -39.97 19.84 26.90
N ASN A 708 -40.01 18.92 25.94
CA ASN A 708 -40.89 17.76 25.93
C ASN A 708 -40.08 16.52 26.38
N TYR A 709 -40.64 15.68 27.24
CA TYR A 709 -39.99 14.48 27.76
C TYR A 709 -40.84 13.25 27.49
N LYS A 710 -40.24 12.15 26.99
CA LYS A 710 -40.93 10.87 26.85
C LYS A 710 -40.05 9.68 27.22
N SER A 711 -40.64 8.74 27.94
CA SER A 711 -40.00 7.46 28.30
C SER A 711 -40.81 6.29 27.78
N TYR A 712 -40.14 5.26 27.28
CA TYR A 712 -40.80 4.08 26.69
C TYR A 712 -40.43 2.81 27.48
N ASP A 713 -41.43 2.09 27.97
CA ASP A 713 -41.24 1.02 28.96
C ASP A 713 -40.41 -0.17 28.47
N LYS A 714 -40.49 -0.50 27.17
CA LYS A 714 -39.85 -1.68 26.58
C LYS A 714 -38.60 -1.38 25.76
N LEU A 715 -38.21 -0.11 25.60
CA LEU A 715 -37.15 0.23 24.65
C LEU A 715 -35.76 0.14 25.28
N ASN A 716 -34.83 -0.45 24.52
CA ASN A 716 -33.40 -0.44 24.80
C ASN A 716 -32.71 0.84 24.29
N HIS A 717 -31.37 0.88 24.36
CA HIS A 717 -30.56 2.03 23.91
C HIS A 717 -30.79 2.43 22.44
N PHE A 718 -31.06 1.45 21.58
CA PHE A 718 -31.28 1.63 20.14
C PHE A 718 -32.77 1.83 19.80
N PHE A 719 -33.61 2.08 20.81
CA PHE A 719 -35.05 2.26 20.67
C PHE A 719 -35.78 1.06 20.03
N ILE A 720 -35.26 -0.15 20.31
CA ILE A 720 -35.84 -1.43 19.92
C ILE A 720 -36.56 -2.05 21.12
N GLU A 721 -37.71 -2.70 20.89
CA GLU A 721 -38.44 -3.41 21.96
C GLU A 721 -37.68 -4.63 22.48
N THR A 722 -37.51 -4.69 23.80
CA THR A 722 -36.96 -5.83 24.54
C THR A 722 -37.73 -6.02 25.84
N ASN A 723 -37.68 -7.24 26.39
CA ASN A 723 -38.19 -7.55 27.73
C ASN A 723 -37.05 -7.69 28.76
N SER A 724 -35.79 -7.50 28.36
CA SER A 724 -34.62 -7.56 29.24
C SER A 724 -33.74 -6.31 29.08
N LYS A 725 -33.29 -5.80 30.23
CA LYS A 725 -32.24 -4.78 30.33
C LYS A 725 -30.87 -5.48 30.37
N SER A 726 -30.46 -6.05 29.23
CA SER A 726 -29.23 -6.83 29.09
C SER A 726 -28.67 -6.72 27.68
N THR A 727 -27.44 -7.20 27.45
CA THR A 727 -26.88 -7.27 26.08
C THR A 727 -27.67 -8.17 25.13
N GLU A 728 -28.49 -9.09 25.65
CA GLU A 728 -29.21 -10.08 24.83
C GLU A 728 -30.21 -9.46 23.84
N GLY A 729 -30.72 -8.25 24.09
CA GLY A 729 -31.65 -7.56 23.18
C GLY A 729 -30.98 -6.81 22.02
N TYR A 730 -29.65 -6.80 21.94
CA TYR A 730 -28.90 -5.90 21.07
C TYR A 730 -28.42 -6.64 19.81
N GLY A 731 -28.34 -5.93 18.68
CA GLY A 731 -27.88 -6.50 17.40
C GLY A 731 -28.84 -7.46 16.70
N LYS A 732 -30.04 -7.68 17.24
CA LYS A 732 -31.07 -8.56 16.67
C LYS A 732 -31.90 -7.84 15.59
N ALA A 733 -32.40 -8.60 14.63
CA ALA A 733 -33.24 -8.07 13.54
C ALA A 733 -34.58 -7.56 14.08
N ALA A 734 -34.71 -6.24 14.17
CA ALA A 734 -35.89 -5.53 14.64
C ALA A 734 -35.81 -4.06 14.20
N ASN A 735 -36.94 -3.36 14.25
CA ASN A 735 -37.04 -1.95 13.86
C ASN A 735 -37.41 -1.05 15.03
N VAL A 736 -37.09 0.24 14.90
CA VAL A 736 -37.64 1.30 15.76
C VAL A 736 -39.18 1.27 15.64
N PRO A 737 -39.96 1.27 16.74
CA PRO A 737 -41.42 1.24 16.64
C PRO A 737 -42.03 2.52 16.07
N ASP A 738 -43.20 2.36 15.44
CA ASP A 738 -43.95 3.45 14.80
C ASP A 738 -44.29 4.59 15.76
N TYR A 739 -44.61 4.27 17.02
CA TYR A 739 -44.92 5.27 18.04
C TYR A 739 -43.76 6.24 18.30
N VAL A 740 -42.50 5.77 18.31
CA VAL A 740 -41.32 6.63 18.50
C VAL A 740 -41.18 7.60 17.33
N VAL A 741 -41.36 7.10 16.10
CA VAL A 741 -41.31 7.93 14.88
C VAL A 741 -42.45 8.94 14.87
N ASN A 742 -43.67 8.53 15.23
CA ASN A 742 -44.82 9.42 15.32
C ASN A 742 -44.64 10.51 16.39
N ASP A 743 -44.01 10.20 17.53
CA ASP A 743 -43.68 11.20 18.55
C ASP A 743 -42.68 12.25 18.04
N ILE A 744 -41.68 11.84 17.25
CA ILE A 744 -40.75 12.75 16.59
C ILE A 744 -41.48 13.61 15.54
N ILE A 745 -42.34 13.01 14.71
CA ILE A 745 -43.14 13.75 13.70
C ILE A 745 -44.01 14.80 14.39
N ASN A 746 -44.80 14.41 15.39
CA ASN A 746 -45.72 15.30 16.08
C ASN A 746 -44.99 16.51 16.70
N TRP A 747 -43.80 16.30 17.25
CA TRP A 747 -42.97 17.37 17.83
C TRP A 747 -42.38 18.27 16.74
N VAL A 748 -41.83 17.71 15.65
CA VAL A 748 -41.36 18.50 14.51
C VAL A 748 -42.50 19.33 13.92
N ASP A 749 -43.70 18.77 13.76
CA ASP A 749 -44.90 19.44 13.27
C ASP A 749 -45.44 20.50 14.25
N GLU A 750 -45.25 20.34 15.57
CA GLU A 750 -45.59 21.35 16.58
C GLU A 750 -44.74 22.61 16.40
N TYR A 751 -43.42 22.44 16.26
CA TYR A 751 -42.47 23.55 16.09
C TYR A 751 -42.24 23.95 14.62
N SER A 752 -42.89 23.28 13.65
CA SER A 752 -42.89 23.64 12.22
C SER A 752 -44.10 24.47 11.79
N LYS A 753 -45.11 24.62 12.65
CA LYS A 753 -46.18 25.63 12.50
C LYS A 753 -45.67 27.05 12.78
#